data_AF-A0A9N9MC14-F1
#
_entry.id   AF-A0A9N9MC14-F1
#
_cell.length_a   1.000
_cell.length_b   1.000
_cell.length_c   1.000
_cell.angle_alpha   90.00
_cell.angle_beta   90.00
_cell.angle_gamma   90.00
#
_symmetry.space_group_name_H-M   'P 1'
#
loop_
_entity.id
_entity.type
_entity.pdbx_description
1 polymer ?
#
loop_
_entity_poly.entity_id
_entity_poly.type
_entity_poly.pdbx_seq_one_letter_code
_entity_poly.pdbx_strand_id
1 'polypeptide(L)'
;MSKNVLFQCNKRTPINLLSTQNPSPLNSHKIGEHFYNNIEITEDNKVIVRLMRSRWFCIQDAVLNNLNIPLEDLQSSREFINEAFAAIVYNKLSLQTLKTFTSTIVPIEQLSDIILRKLIFSTQELSPYYIYLHTLLEINYYITLLSPDEKQLEYLFKNILPLYKATCNCMQHFWLSIQLLIEKSDTEKFWKIFNQTLANEDPFIALSHLKELATIQKFQDVGPKSNRIQPNYDFLELKFKQLLNGATSDQLTTSFKLIEPLVCELWLKEGKLDLYQTVWDFYSKRLNVSNKNCQNLTALGFIETLDTITYNPKDCLEDFEIFVGLLVFHLKEFPIHWGKMKGRIYSQLGPNKVKDLTEIGIRHVMVLFLALSSIQFEDVEKKMLGFLDGLPKEKKMSGLIWNMYAAVILKYVREDHSVEKPARAMLPLLHEASTNQKQFHLIKDFVVNLESIITNSSNMRLHQWQLFGVWLGKYQSTCYHPDLIHSLKVIQLLLDKCSDPDSWPCWEWFFKDIVFGNLKQLALKPNAPAIIGKLAAQLTLSYSNSANKAFEFFNDEAISPSLSSMFLKVILDSYPDKLILTSQQERIIMQSWIRLCFLNVDAQIELTLSVIRLDIFPRGLKSCLESTNKEPIEAFIEYLNESFCQAISMQGKNDAIDLCNLAFGNLSTLGKFLLVAPNEQIVLKIYKYCSLLFINCGKLIYNPHKADNLLTKLIDVLFLPMDFSLGKRALHSYVLNAIKFYFTTFFQALINLSKPNKDPYLERILKALIINYLPQFPILNSPIVQALDDSYMAPIVLEKICLGFFKPPMKESDTPNLLKALKIVSDVANSTTSLELFKNLINTTLFGLFEVVIFHSQRSSAIGVIKQITNSPLFRQVGPEFRQLVSEVTAKHIGFNTINYFQLMMCLGRFVPSEIRAVLGDVKSQMVKVERLRGVGYDQTLRVQLDKLEKSLQ
;
A
#
# COMPACT_ATOMS: atom_id res chain seq x y z
N MET A 1 6.28 -28.06 -60.35
CA MET A 1 7.52 -27.27 -60.20
C MET A 1 8.60 -28.13 -59.54
N SER A 2 9.14 -29.10 -60.28
CA SER A 2 9.82 -30.29 -59.75
C SER A 2 11.28 -30.43 -60.22
N LYS A 3 12.05 -29.33 -60.32
CA LYS A 3 13.45 -29.41 -60.80
C LYS A 3 14.52 -28.53 -60.14
N ASN A 4 14.25 -27.65 -59.17
CA ASN A 4 15.25 -26.65 -58.73
C ASN A 4 15.46 -26.51 -57.21
N VAL A 5 15.81 -27.59 -56.50
CA VAL A 5 16.46 -27.46 -55.19
C VAL A 5 17.58 -28.49 -55.09
N LEU A 6 18.78 -28.12 -55.52
CA LEU A 6 20.00 -28.91 -55.36
C LEU A 6 21.06 -28.05 -54.63
N PHE A 7 21.64 -28.70 -53.63
CA PHE A 7 22.37 -28.17 -52.49
C PHE A 7 23.59 -27.28 -52.82
N GLN A 8 23.76 -26.21 -52.05
CA GLN A 8 25.05 -25.55 -51.85
C GLN A 8 25.49 -25.75 -50.41
N CYS A 9 26.36 -26.74 -50.19
CA CYS A 9 27.29 -26.76 -49.06
C CYS A 9 28.69 -26.95 -49.68
N ASN A 10 29.69 -26.27 -49.11
CA ASN A 10 30.95 -25.88 -49.76
C ASN A 10 31.64 -26.90 -50.68
N LYS A 11 32.28 -26.33 -51.71
CA LYS A 11 33.11 -26.97 -52.74
C LYS A 11 33.98 -28.08 -52.15
N ARG A 12 33.83 -29.30 -52.72
CA ARG A 12 34.55 -30.57 -52.46
C ARG A 12 33.81 -31.55 -51.53
N THR A 13 32.72 -32.13 -52.02
CA THR A 13 32.31 -33.54 -51.79
C THR A 13 31.16 -33.90 -52.75
N PRO A 14 31.08 -35.13 -53.31
CA PRO A 14 30.27 -35.39 -54.49
C PRO A 14 28.86 -35.90 -54.12
N ILE A 15 27.93 -34.98 -53.87
CA ILE A 15 26.48 -35.26 -53.93
C ILE A 15 25.87 -34.39 -55.05
N ASN A 16 26.47 -34.48 -56.24
CA ASN A 16 26.08 -33.69 -57.43
C ASN A 16 25.78 -34.56 -58.66
N LEU A 17 25.50 -35.85 -58.48
CA LEU A 17 25.29 -36.80 -59.59
C LEU A 17 23.86 -36.80 -60.17
N LEU A 18 22.99 -35.86 -59.80
CA LEU A 18 21.61 -35.79 -60.33
C LEU A 18 21.20 -34.45 -60.97
N SER A 19 22.06 -33.42 -61.02
CA SER A 19 21.73 -32.13 -61.67
C SER A 19 22.15 -32.00 -63.13
N THR A 20 23.03 -32.84 -63.67
CA THR A 20 23.44 -32.73 -65.07
C THR A 20 22.62 -33.67 -65.95
N GLN A 21 21.41 -33.24 -66.29
CA GLN A 21 20.80 -33.62 -67.57
C GLN A 21 21.61 -32.95 -68.70
N ASN A 22 22.76 -33.53 -69.03
CA ASN A 22 23.43 -33.37 -70.31
C ASN A 22 24.14 -34.71 -70.59
N PRO A 23 23.72 -35.47 -71.61
CA PRO A 23 24.37 -36.73 -71.97
C PRO A 23 25.69 -36.40 -72.67
N SER A 24 26.79 -36.40 -71.93
CA SER A 24 28.13 -36.44 -72.53
C SER A 24 28.62 -37.89 -72.58
N PRO A 25 29.10 -38.38 -73.74
CA PRO A 25 29.46 -39.78 -73.96
C PRO A 25 30.89 -40.03 -73.49
N LEU A 26 31.08 -40.48 -72.26
CA LEU A 26 32.32 -41.15 -71.85
C LEU A 26 31.91 -42.35 -71.01
N ASN A 27 32.04 -43.54 -71.60
CA ASN A 27 31.79 -44.85 -70.98
C ASN A 27 32.83 -45.21 -69.90
N SER A 28 33.53 -44.22 -69.34
CA SER A 28 34.64 -44.39 -68.41
C SER A 28 34.43 -43.66 -67.08
N HIS A 29 34.69 -44.37 -65.98
CA HIS A 29 34.65 -43.85 -64.61
C HIS A 29 36.07 -43.80 -64.04
N LYS A 30 36.44 -42.69 -63.41
CA LYS A 30 37.69 -42.59 -62.65
C LYS A 30 37.51 -43.27 -61.29
N ILE A 31 38.39 -44.21 -60.94
CA ILE A 31 38.48 -44.84 -59.62
C ILE A 31 39.95 -44.78 -59.19
N GLY A 32 40.27 -43.87 -58.27
CA GLY A 32 41.66 -43.56 -57.90
C GLY A 32 42.41 -42.92 -59.06
N GLU A 33 43.57 -43.49 -59.44
CA GLU A 33 44.37 -42.98 -60.57
C GLU A 33 43.98 -43.58 -61.92
N HIS A 34 43.06 -44.55 -61.96
CA HIS A 34 42.70 -45.30 -63.16
C HIS A 34 41.33 -44.92 -63.70
N PHE A 35 41.18 -44.92 -65.03
CA PHE A 35 39.89 -44.79 -65.71
C PHE A 35 39.43 -46.18 -66.17
N TYR A 36 38.27 -46.62 -65.68
CA TYR A 36 37.68 -47.92 -66.01
C TYR A 36 36.47 -47.73 -66.92
N ASN A 37 36.34 -48.56 -67.94
CA ASN A 37 35.12 -48.63 -68.74
C ASN A 37 34.01 -49.45 -68.04
N ASN A 38 32.74 -49.26 -68.42
CA ASN A 38 31.60 -49.98 -67.83
C ASN A 38 31.74 -51.53 -67.86
N ILE A 39 32.33 -52.06 -68.93
CA ILE A 39 32.59 -53.50 -69.08
C ILE A 39 33.70 -53.93 -68.11
N GLU A 40 34.80 -53.17 -68.04
CA GLU A 40 35.92 -53.41 -67.12
C GLU A 40 35.49 -53.35 -65.66
N ILE A 41 34.58 -52.45 -65.28
CA ILE A 41 34.02 -52.38 -63.91
C ILE A 41 33.24 -53.65 -63.57
N THR A 42 32.56 -54.25 -64.55
CA THR A 42 31.78 -55.47 -64.37
C THR A 42 32.69 -56.68 -64.24
N GLU A 43 33.78 -56.74 -65.03
CA GLU A 43 34.78 -57.81 -65.01
C GLU A 43 35.69 -57.75 -63.77
N ASP A 44 36.17 -56.55 -63.41
CA ASP A 44 37.08 -56.31 -62.29
C ASP A 44 36.36 -56.05 -60.96
N ASN A 45 35.05 -56.27 -60.88
CA ASN A 45 34.25 -55.95 -59.69
C ASN A 45 34.81 -56.56 -58.39
N LYS A 46 35.34 -57.79 -58.42
CA LYS A 46 35.95 -58.46 -57.26
C LYS A 46 37.25 -57.77 -56.83
N VAL A 47 38.04 -57.27 -57.79
CA VAL A 47 39.29 -56.55 -57.53
C VAL A 47 38.99 -55.19 -56.93
N ILE A 48 38.04 -54.45 -57.52
CA ILE A 48 37.58 -53.15 -57.02
C ILE A 48 37.03 -53.30 -55.60
N VAL A 49 36.15 -54.28 -55.34
CA VAL A 49 35.62 -54.55 -54.00
C VAL A 49 36.72 -54.94 -53.00
N ARG A 50 37.73 -55.71 -53.41
CA ARG A 50 38.88 -56.03 -52.55
C ARG A 50 39.68 -54.78 -52.18
N LEU A 51 39.92 -53.88 -53.12
CA LEU A 51 40.62 -52.62 -52.88
C LEU A 51 39.80 -51.69 -51.97
N MET A 52 38.49 -51.61 -52.18
CA MET A 52 37.59 -50.86 -51.29
C MET A 52 37.67 -51.39 -49.85
N ARG A 53 37.67 -52.73 -49.65
CA ARG A 53 37.82 -53.34 -48.31
C ARG A 53 39.12 -52.90 -47.65
N SER A 54 40.24 -52.95 -48.38
CA SER A 54 41.54 -52.52 -47.85
C SER A 54 41.51 -51.06 -47.42
N ARG A 55 40.94 -50.18 -48.23
CA ARG A 55 40.82 -48.74 -47.93
C ARG A 55 39.85 -48.46 -46.78
N TRP A 56 38.77 -49.22 -46.67
CA TRP A 56 37.83 -49.14 -45.56
C TRP A 56 38.48 -49.56 -44.23
N PHE A 57 39.29 -50.63 -44.23
CA PHE A 57 40.06 -51.02 -43.04
C PHE A 57 40.98 -49.91 -42.55
N CYS A 58 41.68 -49.20 -43.46
CA CYS A 58 42.50 -48.05 -43.08
C CYS A 58 41.68 -46.96 -42.36
N ILE A 59 40.49 -46.64 -42.85
CA ILE A 59 39.61 -45.62 -42.23
C ILE A 59 39.02 -46.13 -40.91
N GLN A 60 38.60 -47.39 -40.85
CA GLN A 60 38.01 -48.01 -39.67
C GLN A 60 39.03 -48.18 -38.53
N ASP A 61 40.26 -48.60 -38.82
CA ASP A 61 41.31 -48.76 -37.82
C ASP A 61 41.82 -47.43 -37.24
N ALA A 62 41.82 -46.35 -38.04
CA ALA A 62 42.12 -45.02 -37.54
C ALA A 62 41.19 -44.58 -36.40
N VAL A 63 39.94 -45.05 -36.42
CA VAL A 63 38.89 -44.69 -35.46
C VAL A 63 38.73 -45.71 -34.33
N LEU A 64 38.72 -47.01 -34.66
CA LEU A 64 38.50 -48.07 -33.67
C LEU A 64 39.75 -48.38 -32.85
N ASN A 65 40.92 -48.35 -33.49
CA ASN A 65 42.19 -48.70 -32.89
C ASN A 65 43.08 -47.47 -32.60
N ASN A 66 42.59 -46.26 -32.86
CA ASN A 66 43.32 -44.98 -32.74
C ASN A 66 44.69 -44.99 -33.43
N LEU A 67 44.80 -45.66 -34.59
CA LEU A 67 46.05 -45.65 -35.35
C LEU A 67 46.32 -44.26 -35.93
N ASN A 68 47.57 -43.79 -35.81
CA ASN A 68 47.98 -42.49 -36.30
C ASN A 68 48.26 -42.54 -37.82
N ILE A 69 47.19 -42.46 -38.62
CA ILE A 69 47.25 -42.45 -40.08
C ILE A 69 47.17 -40.98 -40.57
N PRO A 70 48.02 -40.55 -41.52
CA PRO A 70 47.94 -39.22 -42.10
C PRO A 70 46.55 -38.93 -42.68
N LEU A 71 46.03 -37.73 -42.41
CA LEU A 71 44.69 -37.36 -42.82
C LEU A 71 44.51 -37.35 -44.36
N GLU A 72 45.57 -37.02 -45.11
CA GLU A 72 45.59 -37.07 -46.57
C GLU A 72 45.33 -38.49 -47.10
N ASP A 73 45.88 -39.51 -46.44
CA ASP A 73 45.68 -40.92 -46.79
C ASP A 73 44.25 -41.39 -46.49
N LEU A 74 43.67 -40.91 -45.37
CA LEU A 74 42.28 -41.18 -45.02
C LEU A 74 41.32 -40.54 -46.01
N GLN A 75 41.59 -39.30 -46.44
CA GLN A 75 40.81 -38.58 -47.42
C GLN A 75 40.90 -39.24 -48.81
N SER A 76 42.10 -39.61 -49.26
CA SER A 76 42.33 -40.38 -50.49
C SER A 76 41.58 -41.72 -50.46
N SER A 77 41.60 -42.41 -49.31
CA SER A 77 40.87 -43.67 -49.13
C SER A 77 39.36 -43.49 -49.21
N ARG A 78 38.82 -42.40 -48.64
CA ARG A 78 37.40 -42.04 -48.75
C ARG A 78 37.00 -41.72 -50.19
N GLU A 79 37.80 -40.91 -50.89
CA GLU A 79 37.56 -40.53 -52.29
C GLU A 79 37.52 -41.78 -53.19
N PHE A 80 38.47 -42.69 -53.03
CA PHE A 80 38.49 -43.97 -53.75
C PHE A 80 37.22 -44.80 -53.50
N ILE A 81 36.79 -44.94 -52.23
CA ILE A 81 35.58 -45.70 -51.87
C ILE A 81 34.34 -45.09 -52.53
N ASN A 82 34.21 -43.76 -52.50
CA ASN A 82 33.08 -43.04 -53.10
C ASN A 82 33.04 -43.18 -54.63
N GLU A 83 34.17 -43.00 -55.30
CA GLU A 83 34.30 -43.17 -56.75
C GLU A 83 33.93 -44.60 -57.17
N ALA A 84 34.44 -45.59 -56.43
CA ALA A 84 34.14 -47.00 -56.67
C ALA A 84 32.65 -47.32 -56.45
N PHE A 85 32.04 -46.87 -55.35
CA PHE A 85 30.61 -47.07 -55.11
C PHE A 85 29.75 -46.38 -56.18
N ALA A 86 30.06 -45.14 -56.56
CA ALA A 86 29.33 -44.42 -57.60
C ALA A 86 29.36 -45.16 -58.95
N ALA A 87 30.53 -45.70 -59.33
CA ALA A 87 30.70 -46.51 -60.53
C ALA A 87 29.91 -47.84 -60.47
N ILE A 88 29.88 -48.49 -59.30
CA ILE A 88 29.12 -49.73 -59.07
C ILE A 88 27.61 -49.49 -59.14
N VAL A 89 27.11 -48.39 -58.53
CA VAL A 89 25.69 -48.01 -58.59
C VAL A 89 25.26 -47.67 -60.02
N TYR A 90 26.08 -46.91 -60.75
CA TYR A 90 25.80 -46.55 -62.15
C TYR A 90 25.65 -47.79 -63.04
N ASN A 91 26.50 -48.80 -62.84
CA ASN A 91 26.47 -50.07 -63.59
C ASN A 91 25.45 -51.08 -63.06
N LYS A 92 24.62 -50.73 -62.06
CA LYS A 92 23.56 -51.57 -61.47
C LYS A 92 24.02 -52.98 -61.09
N LEU A 93 25.26 -53.11 -60.60
CA LEU A 93 25.79 -54.40 -60.18
C LEU A 93 25.01 -54.95 -58.98
N SER A 94 24.84 -56.28 -58.93
CA SER A 94 24.06 -56.92 -57.87
C SER A 94 24.70 -56.71 -56.49
N LEU A 95 23.86 -56.56 -55.46
CA LEU A 95 24.31 -56.44 -54.07
C LEU A 95 25.08 -57.69 -53.58
N GLN A 96 24.90 -58.84 -54.24
CA GLN A 96 25.60 -60.08 -53.90
C GLN A 96 27.13 -59.93 -54.00
N THR A 97 27.61 -59.08 -54.92
CA THR A 97 29.03 -58.75 -55.10
C THR A 97 29.58 -57.91 -53.95
N LEU A 98 28.72 -57.07 -53.34
CA LEU A 98 29.08 -56.19 -52.22
C LEU A 98 28.91 -56.84 -50.83
N LYS A 99 28.27 -58.01 -50.73
CA LYS A 99 28.07 -58.72 -49.44
C LYS A 99 29.36 -58.92 -48.65
N THR A 100 30.47 -59.17 -49.35
CA THR A 100 31.80 -59.36 -48.73
C THR A 100 32.42 -58.08 -48.21
N PHE A 101 32.02 -56.91 -48.74
CA PHE A 101 32.41 -55.60 -48.24
C PHE A 101 31.51 -55.18 -47.08
N THR A 102 30.19 -55.32 -47.21
CA THR A 102 29.25 -54.95 -46.15
C THR A 102 29.47 -55.73 -44.87
N SER A 103 29.95 -56.98 -44.96
CA SER A 103 30.32 -57.78 -43.78
C SER A 103 31.58 -57.28 -43.05
N THR A 104 32.34 -56.33 -43.60
CA THR A 104 33.53 -55.73 -42.97
C THR A 104 33.25 -54.43 -42.22
N ILE A 105 32.05 -53.87 -42.39
CA ILE A 105 31.61 -52.67 -41.69
C ILE A 105 31.19 -53.08 -40.29
N VAL A 106 31.84 -52.50 -39.27
CA VAL A 106 31.43 -52.71 -37.88
C VAL A 106 30.09 -52.01 -37.65
N PRO A 107 29.05 -52.73 -37.19
CA PRO A 107 27.77 -52.13 -36.80
C PRO A 107 27.99 -51.06 -35.73
N ILE A 108 27.27 -49.94 -35.84
CA ILE A 108 27.42 -48.82 -34.89
C ILE A 108 27.04 -49.25 -33.47
N GLU A 109 26.11 -50.20 -33.33
CA GLU A 109 25.72 -50.80 -32.04
C GLU A 109 26.88 -51.50 -31.31
N GLN A 110 27.91 -51.92 -32.03
CA GLN A 110 29.09 -52.59 -31.48
C GLN A 110 30.22 -51.61 -31.12
N LEU A 111 30.03 -50.31 -31.38
CA LEU A 111 31.01 -49.28 -31.01
C LEU A 111 30.90 -48.93 -29.53
N SER A 112 32.05 -48.61 -28.91
CA SER A 112 32.05 -48.12 -27.53
C SER A 112 31.41 -46.73 -27.42
N ASP A 113 30.78 -46.43 -26.29
CA ASP A 113 30.17 -45.12 -26.01
C ASP A 113 31.13 -43.94 -26.22
N ILE A 114 32.43 -44.15 -25.96
CA ILE A 114 33.48 -43.13 -26.14
C ILE A 114 33.64 -42.80 -27.63
N ILE A 115 33.68 -43.82 -28.49
CA ILE A 115 33.79 -43.64 -29.94
C ILE A 115 32.50 -43.02 -30.47
N LEU A 116 31.34 -43.48 -30.01
CA LEU A 116 30.04 -42.95 -30.41
C LEU A 116 29.91 -41.45 -30.09
N ARG A 117 30.33 -41.02 -28.89
CA ARG A 117 30.37 -39.59 -28.53
C ARG A 117 31.31 -38.79 -29.44
N LYS A 118 32.51 -39.32 -29.72
CA LYS A 118 33.46 -38.66 -30.63
C LYS A 118 32.92 -38.52 -32.05
N LEU A 119 32.14 -39.50 -32.53
CA LEU A 119 31.45 -39.44 -33.82
C LEU A 119 30.29 -38.43 -33.82
N ILE A 120 29.52 -38.34 -32.73
CA ILE A 120 28.40 -37.39 -32.63
C ILE A 120 28.88 -35.93 -32.63
N PHE A 121 30.03 -35.65 -32.01
CA PHE A 121 30.59 -34.30 -31.89
C PHE A 121 31.66 -33.96 -32.94
N SER A 122 31.96 -34.85 -33.91
CA SER A 122 32.94 -34.58 -34.96
C SER A 122 32.39 -33.62 -36.01
N THR A 123 32.64 -32.32 -35.80
CA THR A 123 32.30 -31.25 -36.76
C THR A 123 33.50 -30.76 -37.56
N GLN A 124 34.71 -31.16 -37.17
CA GLN A 124 35.96 -30.75 -37.83
C GLN A 124 36.23 -31.65 -39.03
N GLU A 125 36.25 -31.05 -40.23
CA GLU A 125 36.55 -31.70 -41.51
C GLU A 125 37.87 -32.47 -41.51
N LEU A 126 38.77 -32.13 -40.57
CA LEU A 126 40.13 -32.68 -40.46
C LEU A 126 40.30 -33.74 -39.35
N SER A 127 39.22 -34.42 -38.95
CA SER A 127 39.30 -35.48 -37.94
C SER A 127 39.06 -36.88 -38.54
N PRO A 128 39.79 -37.92 -38.10
CA PRO A 128 39.53 -39.31 -38.52
C PRO A 128 38.08 -39.75 -38.27
N TYR A 129 37.49 -39.27 -37.16
CA TYR A 129 36.09 -39.52 -36.80
C TYR A 129 35.10 -38.89 -37.79
N TYR A 130 35.39 -37.68 -38.32
CA TYR A 130 34.59 -37.05 -39.37
C TYR A 130 34.68 -37.83 -40.68
N ILE A 131 35.88 -38.20 -41.12
CA ILE A 131 36.09 -38.98 -42.34
C ILE A 131 35.40 -40.34 -42.25
N TYR A 132 35.53 -41.05 -41.13
CA TYR A 132 34.84 -42.32 -40.88
C TYR A 132 33.32 -42.16 -40.95
N LEU A 133 32.75 -41.20 -40.22
CA LEU A 133 31.31 -40.95 -40.20
C LEU A 133 30.78 -40.66 -41.60
N HIS A 134 31.44 -39.78 -42.36
CA HIS A 134 30.99 -39.37 -43.69
C HIS A 134 31.12 -40.52 -44.70
N THR A 135 32.23 -41.25 -44.66
CA THR A 135 32.41 -42.44 -45.50
C THR A 135 31.33 -43.48 -45.20
N LEU A 136 31.01 -43.70 -43.92
CA LEU A 136 29.95 -44.61 -43.50
C LEU A 136 28.57 -44.18 -44.00
N LEU A 137 28.23 -42.89 -43.93
CA LEU A 137 26.97 -42.36 -44.47
C LEU A 137 26.88 -42.53 -46.00
N GLU A 138 27.98 -42.25 -46.72
CA GLU A 138 28.05 -42.39 -48.18
C GLU A 138 27.89 -43.85 -48.62
N ILE A 139 28.62 -44.78 -47.97
CA ILE A 139 28.49 -46.23 -48.20
C ILE A 139 27.03 -46.67 -48.03
N ASN A 140 26.42 -46.29 -46.90
CA ASN A 140 25.04 -46.65 -46.60
C ASN A 140 24.03 -46.05 -47.60
N TYR A 141 24.30 -44.85 -48.11
CA TYR A 141 23.49 -44.21 -49.15
C TYR A 141 23.56 -45.01 -50.46
N TYR A 142 24.76 -45.39 -50.91
CA TYR A 142 24.94 -46.18 -52.12
C TYR A 142 24.34 -47.59 -52.00
N ILE A 143 24.46 -48.24 -50.84
CA ILE A 143 23.82 -49.54 -50.58
C ILE A 143 22.30 -49.42 -50.69
N THR A 144 21.72 -48.36 -50.13
CA THR A 144 20.27 -48.09 -50.19
C THR A 144 19.78 -47.89 -51.63
N LEU A 145 20.58 -47.26 -52.50
CA LEU A 145 20.27 -47.09 -53.93
C LEU A 145 20.26 -48.42 -54.71
N LEU A 146 21.11 -49.38 -54.33
CA LEU A 146 21.25 -50.66 -55.03
C LEU A 146 20.16 -51.68 -54.68
N SER A 147 19.61 -51.63 -53.47
CA SER A 147 18.59 -52.57 -53.01
C SER A 147 17.72 -51.97 -51.89
N PRO A 148 16.58 -51.34 -52.22
CA PRO A 148 15.63 -50.81 -51.23
C PRO A 148 14.75 -51.93 -50.64
N ASP A 149 15.36 -53.03 -50.19
CA ASP A 149 14.67 -54.13 -49.49
C ASP A 149 14.35 -53.74 -48.04
N GLU A 150 13.17 -54.15 -47.55
CA GLU A 150 12.67 -53.78 -46.21
C GLU A 150 13.62 -54.22 -45.09
N LYS A 151 14.19 -55.43 -45.19
CA LYS A 151 15.12 -55.97 -44.17
C LYS A 151 16.43 -55.20 -44.10
N GLN A 152 16.90 -54.67 -45.23
CA GLN A 152 18.13 -53.89 -45.29
C GLN A 152 17.92 -52.48 -44.78
N LEU A 153 16.76 -51.89 -45.08
CA LEU A 153 16.35 -50.61 -44.53
C LEU A 153 16.13 -50.70 -43.01
N GLU A 154 15.57 -51.79 -42.48
CA GLU A 154 15.45 -51.98 -41.03
C GLU A 154 16.84 -52.06 -40.35
N TYR A 155 17.77 -52.82 -40.95
CA TYR A 155 19.16 -52.90 -40.47
C TYR A 155 19.88 -51.54 -40.54
N LEU A 156 19.66 -50.78 -41.60
CA LEU A 156 20.18 -49.43 -41.79
C LEU A 156 19.66 -48.48 -40.69
N PHE A 157 18.35 -48.49 -40.44
CA PHE A 157 17.73 -47.65 -39.41
C PHE A 157 18.30 -48.00 -38.04
N LYS A 158 18.37 -49.29 -37.67
CA LYS A 158 18.95 -49.73 -36.39
C LYS A 158 20.38 -49.24 -36.18
N ASN A 159 21.22 -49.37 -37.21
CA ASN A 159 22.61 -48.92 -37.13
C ASN A 159 22.75 -47.40 -37.04
N ILE A 160 21.94 -46.64 -37.75
CA ILE A 160 22.14 -45.19 -37.89
C ILE A 160 21.40 -44.41 -36.80
N LEU A 161 20.38 -45.02 -36.18
CA LEU A 161 19.59 -44.39 -35.13
C LEU A 161 20.44 -43.87 -33.96
N PRO A 162 21.48 -44.56 -33.44
CA PRO A 162 22.36 -44.02 -32.39
C PRO A 162 23.09 -42.73 -32.77
N LEU A 163 23.28 -42.45 -34.07
CA LEU A 163 24.00 -41.29 -34.59
C LEU A 163 23.10 -40.08 -34.91
N TYR A 164 21.79 -40.16 -34.64
CA TYR A 164 20.82 -39.09 -34.92
C TYR A 164 21.16 -37.72 -34.30
N LYS A 165 21.86 -37.71 -33.15
CA LYS A 165 22.32 -36.49 -32.46
C LYS A 165 23.56 -35.85 -33.09
N ALA A 166 24.13 -36.46 -34.13
CA ALA A 166 25.29 -35.91 -34.80
C ALA A 166 24.97 -34.52 -35.35
N THR A 167 25.77 -33.53 -34.98
CA THR A 167 25.56 -32.11 -35.32
C THR A 167 25.92 -31.76 -36.77
N CYS A 168 26.34 -32.74 -37.55
CA CYS A 168 26.73 -32.54 -38.94
C CYS A 168 25.52 -32.44 -39.87
N ASN A 169 25.49 -31.42 -40.73
CA ASN A 169 24.48 -31.26 -41.77
C ASN A 169 24.35 -32.51 -42.66
N CYS A 170 25.44 -33.23 -42.95
CA CYS A 170 25.40 -34.42 -43.80
C CYS A 170 24.50 -35.53 -43.24
N MET A 171 24.41 -35.67 -41.91
CA MET A 171 23.49 -36.62 -41.28
C MET A 171 22.03 -36.26 -41.56
N GLN A 172 21.71 -34.97 -41.51
CA GLN A 172 20.37 -34.46 -41.80
C GLN A 172 20.02 -34.66 -43.29
N HIS A 173 20.97 -34.38 -44.20
CA HIS A 173 20.81 -34.63 -45.64
C HIS A 173 20.62 -36.11 -45.94
N PHE A 174 21.33 -36.98 -45.23
CA PHE A 174 21.26 -38.43 -45.40
C PHE A 174 19.88 -38.96 -45.01
N TRP A 175 19.37 -38.61 -43.83
CA TRP A 175 18.01 -38.99 -43.40
C TRP A 175 16.93 -38.48 -44.36
N LEU A 176 17.04 -37.23 -44.82
CA LEU A 176 16.13 -36.67 -45.83
C LEU A 176 16.20 -37.44 -47.16
N SER A 177 17.40 -37.82 -47.59
CA SER A 177 17.60 -38.57 -48.84
C SER A 177 17.00 -39.97 -48.74
N ILE A 178 17.16 -40.66 -47.61
CA ILE A 178 16.53 -41.96 -47.36
C ILE A 178 15.01 -41.83 -47.38
N GLN A 179 14.45 -40.84 -46.68
CA GLN A 179 13.01 -40.62 -46.66
C GLN A 179 12.48 -40.44 -48.09
N LEU A 180 13.08 -39.54 -48.88
CA LEU A 180 12.66 -39.29 -50.27
C LEU A 180 12.84 -40.51 -51.17
N LEU A 181 13.86 -41.35 -50.95
CA LEU A 181 14.07 -42.57 -51.73
C LEU A 181 13.04 -43.65 -51.41
N ILE A 182 12.65 -43.81 -50.15
CA ILE A 182 11.64 -44.79 -49.73
C ILE A 182 10.25 -44.33 -50.16
N GLU A 183 9.92 -43.05 -49.95
CA GLU A 183 8.63 -42.45 -50.30
C GLU A 183 8.37 -42.40 -51.81
N LYS A 184 9.41 -42.44 -52.66
CA LYS A 184 9.25 -42.62 -54.11
C LYS A 184 8.54 -43.92 -54.49
N SER A 185 8.63 -44.95 -53.64
CA SER A 185 8.00 -46.25 -53.87
C SER A 185 6.64 -46.38 -53.18
N ASP A 186 6.56 -45.98 -51.91
CA ASP A 186 5.36 -45.99 -51.09
C ASP A 186 5.55 -44.98 -49.94
N THR A 187 4.63 -44.03 -49.81
CA THR A 187 4.68 -42.94 -48.84
C THR A 187 4.55 -43.40 -47.39
N GLU A 188 3.91 -44.55 -47.12
CA GLU A 188 3.73 -45.06 -45.76
C GLU A 188 4.87 -46.00 -45.32
N LYS A 189 5.65 -46.51 -46.28
CA LYS A 189 6.68 -47.51 -46.06
C LYS A 189 7.80 -47.02 -45.13
N PHE A 190 8.15 -45.73 -45.21
CA PHE A 190 9.15 -45.12 -44.33
C PHE A 190 8.74 -45.20 -42.86
N TRP A 191 7.51 -44.77 -42.53
CA TRP A 191 7.01 -44.82 -41.16
C TRP A 191 6.76 -46.23 -40.67
N LYS A 192 6.35 -47.15 -41.54
CA LYS A 192 6.21 -48.57 -41.20
C LYS A 192 7.54 -49.18 -40.71
N ILE A 193 8.64 -48.93 -41.43
CA ILE A 193 9.98 -49.43 -41.07
C ILE A 193 10.48 -48.75 -39.78
N PHE A 194 10.27 -47.44 -39.65
CA PHE A 194 10.60 -46.70 -38.43
C PHE A 194 9.86 -47.26 -37.20
N ASN A 195 8.55 -47.47 -37.32
CA ASN A 195 7.70 -47.99 -36.25
C ASN A 195 8.08 -49.41 -35.84
N GLN A 196 8.42 -50.27 -36.81
CA GLN A 196 8.90 -51.64 -36.55
C GLN A 196 10.24 -51.64 -35.82
N THR A 197 11.16 -50.77 -36.25
CA THR A 197 12.51 -50.67 -35.66
C THR A 197 12.45 -50.27 -34.18
N LEU A 198 11.56 -49.34 -33.84
CA LEU A 198 11.39 -48.80 -32.49
C LEU A 198 10.26 -49.47 -31.68
N ALA A 199 9.67 -50.56 -32.17
CA ALA A 199 8.51 -51.20 -31.55
C ALA A 199 8.79 -51.62 -30.10
N ASN A 200 9.98 -52.17 -29.83
CA ASN A 200 10.37 -52.70 -28.52
C ASN A 200 11.22 -51.73 -27.67
N GLU A 201 11.59 -50.57 -28.21
CA GLU A 201 12.37 -49.57 -27.49
C GLU A 201 11.57 -48.86 -26.40
N ASP A 202 12.29 -48.36 -25.39
CA ASP A 202 11.71 -47.54 -24.32
C ASP A 202 10.91 -46.37 -24.94
N PRO A 203 9.67 -46.14 -24.48
CA PRO A 203 8.82 -45.13 -25.10
C PRO A 203 9.40 -43.72 -25.09
N PHE A 204 10.17 -43.33 -24.06
CA PHE A 204 10.79 -42.01 -24.00
C PHE A 204 11.89 -41.88 -25.06
N ILE A 205 12.73 -42.91 -25.21
CA ILE A 205 13.78 -42.96 -26.24
C ILE A 205 13.14 -42.95 -27.64
N ALA A 206 12.10 -43.76 -27.86
CA ALA A 206 11.40 -43.83 -29.14
C ALA A 206 10.78 -42.48 -29.55
N LEU A 207 10.16 -41.77 -28.61
CA LEU A 207 9.62 -40.42 -28.85
C LEU A 207 10.71 -39.37 -29.07
N SER A 208 11.87 -39.52 -28.43
CA SER A 208 13.01 -38.65 -28.68
C SER A 208 13.54 -38.80 -30.11
N HIS A 209 13.63 -40.04 -30.60
CA HIS A 209 13.98 -40.29 -32.00
C HIS A 209 12.95 -39.73 -32.97
N LEU A 210 11.66 -39.85 -32.64
CA LEU A 210 10.57 -39.29 -33.44
C LEU A 210 10.66 -37.76 -33.56
N LYS A 211 10.91 -37.07 -32.44
CA LYS A 211 11.12 -35.61 -32.40
C LYS A 211 12.28 -35.16 -33.27
N GLU A 212 13.44 -35.80 -33.11
CA GLU A 212 14.64 -35.40 -33.86
C GLU A 212 14.45 -35.65 -35.36
N LEU A 213 13.85 -36.78 -35.74
CA LEU A 213 13.56 -37.07 -37.15
C LEU A 213 12.61 -36.03 -37.77
N ALA A 214 11.55 -35.66 -37.06
CA ALA A 214 10.64 -34.59 -37.51
C ALA A 214 11.34 -33.22 -37.58
N THR A 215 12.32 -32.97 -36.71
CA THR A 215 13.16 -31.75 -36.77
C THR A 215 14.07 -31.77 -38.00
N ILE A 216 14.64 -32.92 -38.34
CA ILE A 216 15.42 -33.12 -39.58
C ILE A 216 14.54 -32.86 -40.81
N GLN A 217 13.28 -33.27 -40.80
CA GLN A 217 12.32 -32.96 -41.87
C GLN A 217 12.07 -31.45 -42.07
N LYS A 218 12.36 -30.61 -41.08
CA LYS A 218 12.29 -29.14 -41.18
C LYS A 218 13.54 -28.51 -41.82
N PHE A 219 14.68 -29.23 -41.89
CA PHE A 219 15.97 -28.72 -42.36
C PHE A 219 15.92 -27.88 -43.66
N GLN A 220 16.67 -26.76 -43.72
CA GLN A 220 16.53 -25.68 -44.72
C GLN A 220 15.23 -24.85 -44.60
N ASP A 221 14.66 -24.83 -43.40
CA ASP A 221 13.57 -23.93 -42.99
C ASP A 221 12.33 -23.98 -43.91
N VAL A 222 11.93 -25.20 -44.26
CA VAL A 222 10.71 -25.39 -45.04
C VAL A 222 9.53 -25.24 -44.07
N GLY A 223 8.56 -24.39 -44.44
CA GLY A 223 7.47 -24.00 -43.54
C GLY A 223 6.71 -25.19 -42.92
N PRO A 224 6.07 -24.99 -41.75
CA PRO A 224 5.50 -26.07 -40.92
C PRO A 224 4.33 -26.85 -41.55
N LYS A 225 3.79 -26.36 -42.68
CA LYS A 225 2.73 -27.03 -43.46
C LYS A 225 3.27 -27.70 -44.73
N SER A 226 4.58 -27.88 -44.82
CA SER A 226 5.23 -28.53 -45.94
C SER A 226 4.82 -29.99 -46.08
N ASN A 227 4.66 -30.46 -47.32
CA ASN A 227 4.45 -31.88 -47.62
C ASN A 227 5.64 -32.77 -47.25
N ARG A 228 6.78 -32.18 -46.86
CA ARG A 228 7.98 -32.92 -46.40
C ARG A 228 7.90 -33.32 -44.92
N ILE A 229 7.16 -32.56 -44.12
CA ILE A 229 6.97 -32.85 -42.69
C ILE A 229 5.70 -33.68 -42.59
N GLN A 230 5.86 -35.00 -42.58
CA GLN A 230 4.75 -35.95 -42.53
C GLN A 230 4.53 -36.41 -41.09
N PRO A 231 3.31 -36.30 -40.55
CA PRO A 231 3.05 -36.70 -39.17
C PRO A 231 2.97 -38.22 -39.02
N ASN A 232 3.40 -38.73 -37.87
CA ASN A 232 3.22 -40.14 -37.47
C ASN A 232 2.51 -40.21 -36.11
N TYR A 233 1.25 -39.75 -36.11
CA TYR A 233 0.42 -39.70 -34.91
C TYR A 233 0.13 -41.08 -34.33
N ASP A 234 0.04 -42.12 -35.16
CA ASP A 234 -0.31 -43.47 -34.69
C ASP A 234 0.81 -44.05 -33.81
N PHE A 235 2.07 -43.82 -34.19
CA PHE A 235 3.22 -44.20 -33.36
C PHE A 235 3.35 -43.34 -32.11
N LEU A 236 3.13 -42.02 -32.23
CA LEU A 236 3.10 -41.10 -31.09
C LEU A 236 2.06 -41.56 -30.06
N GLU A 237 0.83 -41.83 -30.49
CA GLU A 237 -0.25 -42.26 -29.61
C GLU A 237 0.04 -43.60 -28.94
N LEU A 238 0.56 -44.58 -29.70
CA LEU A 238 0.91 -45.89 -29.17
C LEU A 238 1.97 -45.80 -28.08
N LYS A 239 3.08 -45.10 -28.33
CA LYS A 239 4.17 -44.97 -27.36
C LYS A 239 3.78 -44.07 -26.19
N PHE A 240 3.02 -43.00 -26.42
CA PHE A 240 2.56 -42.14 -25.33
C PHE A 240 1.55 -42.86 -24.42
N LYS A 241 0.67 -43.71 -24.96
CA LYS A 241 -0.20 -44.61 -24.16
C LYS A 241 0.61 -45.54 -23.26
N GLN A 242 1.74 -46.05 -23.74
CA GLN A 242 2.65 -46.87 -22.92
C GLN A 242 3.28 -46.05 -21.79
N LEU A 243 3.67 -44.79 -22.02
CA LEU A 243 4.18 -43.89 -20.98
C LEU A 243 3.15 -43.59 -19.89
N LEU A 244 1.90 -43.35 -20.27
CA LEU A 244 0.84 -43.06 -19.29
C LEU A 244 0.62 -44.21 -18.29
N ASN A 245 0.97 -45.45 -18.66
CA ASN A 245 0.89 -46.61 -17.79
C ASN A 245 2.07 -46.67 -16.82
N GLY A 246 1.96 -45.94 -15.70
CA GLY A 246 2.89 -46.04 -14.57
C GLY A 246 3.87 -44.88 -14.42
N ALA A 247 3.80 -43.84 -15.27
CA ALA A 247 4.67 -42.67 -15.15
C ALA A 247 4.44 -41.83 -13.88
N THR A 248 5.53 -41.29 -13.35
CA THR A 248 5.52 -40.21 -12.35
C THR A 248 5.27 -38.86 -13.04
N SER A 249 4.82 -37.84 -12.30
CA SER A 249 4.53 -36.52 -12.91
C SER A 249 5.79 -35.80 -13.46
N ASP A 250 6.99 -36.09 -12.93
CA ASP A 250 8.26 -35.60 -13.51
C ASP A 250 8.55 -36.24 -14.89
N GLN A 251 8.26 -37.54 -15.02
CA GLN A 251 8.36 -38.24 -16.29
C GLN A 251 7.33 -37.71 -17.29
N LEU A 252 6.11 -37.43 -16.85
CA LEU A 252 5.06 -36.83 -17.70
C LEU A 252 5.45 -35.42 -18.15
N THR A 253 5.95 -34.58 -17.25
CA THR A 253 6.45 -33.22 -17.56
C THR A 253 7.51 -33.27 -18.65
N THR A 254 8.51 -34.13 -18.48
CA THR A 254 9.59 -34.30 -19.46
C THR A 254 9.05 -34.83 -20.79
N SER A 255 8.11 -35.77 -20.75
CA SER A 255 7.48 -36.36 -21.93
C SER A 255 6.63 -35.36 -22.71
N PHE A 256 5.85 -34.50 -22.03
CA PHE A 256 5.09 -33.44 -22.68
C PHE A 256 6.01 -32.41 -23.35
N LYS A 257 7.09 -31.99 -22.68
CA LYS A 257 8.10 -31.09 -23.27
C LYS A 257 8.81 -31.72 -24.47
N LEU A 258 8.94 -33.04 -24.50
CA LEU A 258 9.51 -33.77 -25.63
C LEU A 258 8.59 -33.73 -26.86
N ILE A 259 7.28 -33.91 -26.66
CA ILE A 259 6.31 -33.97 -27.76
C ILE A 259 5.77 -32.60 -28.18
N GLU A 260 5.90 -31.57 -27.35
CA GLU A 260 5.38 -30.22 -27.64
C GLU A 260 5.81 -29.69 -29.02
N PRO A 261 7.10 -29.75 -29.43
CA PRO A 261 7.49 -29.26 -30.76
C PRO A 261 6.86 -30.06 -31.90
N LEU A 262 6.58 -31.35 -31.69
CA LEU A 262 5.91 -32.17 -32.69
C LEU A 262 4.50 -31.66 -32.94
N VAL A 263 3.72 -31.42 -31.88
CA VAL A 263 2.29 -31.10 -31.97
C VAL A 263 2.00 -29.60 -32.12
N CYS A 264 2.91 -28.73 -31.67
CA CYS A 264 2.74 -27.27 -31.70
C CYS A 264 3.50 -26.58 -32.83
N GLU A 265 4.57 -27.18 -33.38
CA GLU A 265 5.38 -26.51 -34.42
C GLU A 265 5.49 -27.31 -35.72
N LEU A 266 5.69 -28.62 -35.64
CA LEU A 266 6.05 -29.43 -36.81
C LEU A 266 4.84 -30.03 -37.52
N TRP A 267 3.90 -30.64 -36.80
CA TRP A 267 2.78 -31.39 -37.39
C TRP A 267 1.50 -30.55 -37.44
N LEU A 268 1.55 -29.40 -38.11
CA LEU A 268 0.41 -28.47 -38.20
C LEU A 268 -0.48 -28.67 -39.44
N LYS A 269 -0.12 -29.62 -40.33
CA LYS A 269 -0.86 -29.86 -41.57
C LYS A 269 -2.17 -30.63 -41.36
N GLU A 270 -2.15 -31.64 -40.49
CA GLU A 270 -3.29 -32.50 -40.17
C GLU A 270 -3.34 -32.69 -38.66
N GLY A 271 -4.47 -32.38 -38.01
CA GLY A 271 -4.60 -32.55 -36.56
C GLY A 271 -5.31 -33.86 -36.21
N LYS A 272 -4.73 -34.69 -35.34
CA LYS A 272 -5.42 -35.84 -34.73
C LYS A 272 -5.84 -35.53 -33.29
N LEU A 273 -7.08 -35.87 -32.94
CA LEU A 273 -7.66 -35.57 -31.62
C LEU A 273 -7.41 -36.68 -30.58
N ASP A 274 -7.09 -37.90 -31.01
CA ASP A 274 -7.06 -39.11 -30.18
C ASP A 274 -6.01 -39.07 -29.06
N LEU A 275 -4.86 -38.42 -29.32
CA LEU A 275 -3.83 -38.17 -28.31
C LEU A 275 -4.40 -37.37 -27.13
N TYR A 276 -5.02 -36.22 -27.41
CA TYR A 276 -5.58 -35.34 -26.38
C TYR A 276 -6.72 -35.99 -25.61
N GLN A 277 -7.55 -36.80 -26.30
CA GLN A 277 -8.61 -37.57 -25.66
C GLN A 277 -8.07 -38.63 -24.70
N THR A 278 -7.01 -39.33 -25.11
CA THR A 278 -6.34 -40.33 -24.29
C THR A 278 -5.73 -39.70 -23.04
N VAL A 279 -5.05 -38.57 -23.19
CA VAL A 279 -4.44 -37.84 -22.07
C VAL A 279 -5.51 -37.27 -21.14
N TRP A 280 -6.62 -36.75 -21.68
CA TRP A 280 -7.74 -36.29 -20.86
C TRP A 280 -8.37 -37.42 -20.04
N ASP A 281 -8.58 -38.59 -20.62
CA ASP A 281 -9.12 -39.75 -19.89
C ASP A 281 -8.21 -40.23 -18.76
N PHE A 282 -6.90 -40.03 -18.90
CA PHE A 282 -5.93 -40.27 -17.85
C PHE A 282 -6.09 -39.25 -16.72
N TYR A 283 -6.11 -37.96 -17.03
CA TYR A 283 -6.21 -36.90 -16.02
C TYR A 283 -7.59 -36.79 -15.36
N SER A 284 -8.68 -37.06 -16.06
CA SER A 284 -10.03 -36.97 -15.49
C SER A 284 -10.24 -37.92 -14.30
N LYS A 285 -9.50 -39.03 -14.26
CA LYS A 285 -9.44 -39.96 -13.12
C LYS A 285 -8.55 -39.44 -11.98
N ARG A 286 -7.56 -38.60 -12.28
CA ARG A 286 -6.47 -38.16 -11.38
C ARG A 286 -6.48 -36.66 -11.05
N LEU A 287 -7.57 -35.93 -11.30
CA LEU A 287 -7.65 -34.48 -11.08
C LEU A 287 -7.22 -34.03 -9.67
N ASN A 288 -7.40 -34.86 -8.64
CA ASN A 288 -7.03 -34.53 -7.25
C ASN A 288 -5.53 -34.70 -6.93
N VAL A 289 -4.71 -35.17 -7.88
CA VAL A 289 -3.29 -35.44 -7.71
C VAL A 289 -2.49 -34.31 -8.34
N SER A 290 -1.55 -33.74 -7.61
CA SER A 290 -0.61 -32.72 -8.09
C SER A 290 0.77 -32.93 -7.46
N ASN A 291 1.81 -32.55 -8.18
CA ASN A 291 3.18 -32.49 -7.68
C ASN A 291 3.52 -31.14 -7.01
N LYS A 292 2.63 -30.14 -7.11
CA LYS A 292 2.79 -28.84 -6.44
C LYS A 292 1.98 -28.78 -5.16
N ASN A 293 2.56 -28.19 -4.11
CA ASN A 293 1.76 -27.75 -2.97
C ASN A 293 0.76 -26.70 -3.45
N CYS A 294 -0.53 -26.89 -3.14
CA CYS A 294 -1.58 -25.94 -3.49
C CYS A 294 -1.39 -24.65 -2.69
N GLN A 295 -0.57 -23.73 -3.20
CA GLN A 295 -0.51 -22.38 -2.67
C GLN A 295 -1.77 -21.64 -3.12
N ASN A 296 -2.36 -20.85 -2.21
CA ASN A 296 -3.46 -19.96 -2.55
C ASN A 296 -2.93 -18.85 -3.46
N LEU A 297 -2.93 -19.11 -4.77
CA LEU A 297 -2.62 -18.13 -5.80
C LEU A 297 -3.67 -17.03 -5.80
N THR A 298 -3.24 -15.78 -5.93
CA THR A 298 -4.13 -14.64 -6.16
C THR A 298 -4.74 -14.74 -7.57
N ALA A 299 -5.81 -13.98 -7.82
CA ALA A 299 -6.45 -13.94 -9.13
C ALA A 299 -5.46 -13.56 -10.24
N LEU A 300 -4.55 -12.62 -9.97
CA LEU A 300 -3.51 -12.23 -10.92
C LEU A 300 -2.53 -13.38 -11.19
N GLY A 301 -2.06 -14.09 -10.16
CA GLY A 301 -1.18 -15.24 -10.33
C GLY A 301 -1.82 -16.38 -11.13
N PHE A 302 -3.15 -16.57 -10.99
CA PHE A 302 -3.91 -17.49 -11.85
C PHE A 302 -3.85 -17.06 -13.33
N ILE A 303 -4.06 -15.78 -13.59
CA ILE A 303 -4.03 -15.23 -14.95
C ILE A 303 -2.62 -15.28 -15.56
N GLU A 304 -1.57 -14.98 -14.80
CA GLU A 304 -0.17 -15.11 -15.25
C GLU A 304 0.20 -16.57 -15.59
N THR A 305 -0.31 -17.51 -14.79
CA THR A 305 -0.17 -18.94 -15.09
C THR A 305 -0.89 -19.30 -16.40
N LEU A 306 -2.08 -18.74 -16.64
CA LEU A 306 -2.84 -18.96 -17.87
C LEU A 306 -2.18 -18.35 -19.10
N ASP A 307 -1.54 -17.17 -18.96
CA ASP A 307 -0.74 -16.58 -20.03
C ASP A 307 0.42 -17.52 -20.40
N THR A 308 1.12 -18.08 -19.40
CA THR A 308 2.18 -19.08 -19.62
C THR A 308 1.65 -20.32 -20.33
N ILE A 309 0.52 -20.88 -19.88
CA ILE A 309 -0.13 -22.06 -20.50
C ILE A 309 -0.50 -21.79 -21.96
N THR A 310 -0.99 -20.59 -22.26
CA THR A 310 -1.55 -20.25 -23.57
C THR A 310 -0.47 -19.92 -24.59
N TYR A 311 0.64 -19.30 -24.16
CA TYR A 311 1.69 -18.81 -25.06
C TYR A 311 2.97 -19.66 -25.04
N ASN A 312 3.37 -20.21 -23.89
CA ASN A 312 4.62 -20.97 -23.71
C ASN A 312 4.40 -22.20 -22.81
N PRO A 313 3.63 -23.20 -23.26
CA PRO A 313 3.26 -24.35 -22.42
C PRO A 313 4.47 -25.14 -21.90
N LYS A 314 5.59 -25.15 -22.63
CA LYS A 314 6.84 -25.82 -22.22
C LYS A 314 7.48 -25.24 -20.96
N ASP A 315 7.18 -23.99 -20.62
CA ASP A 315 7.73 -23.30 -19.44
C ASP A 315 6.90 -23.58 -18.18
N CYS A 316 5.73 -24.19 -18.33
CA CYS A 316 4.95 -24.65 -17.20
C CYS A 316 5.73 -25.71 -16.39
N LEU A 317 5.49 -25.66 -15.07
CA LEU A 317 6.16 -26.51 -14.09
C LEU A 317 5.36 -27.78 -13.77
N GLU A 318 4.06 -27.78 -14.07
CA GLU A 318 3.15 -28.90 -13.77
C GLU A 318 2.70 -29.58 -15.06
N ASP A 319 2.72 -30.91 -15.07
CA ASP A 319 2.36 -31.74 -16.22
C ASP A 319 0.93 -31.48 -16.73
N PHE A 320 -0.02 -31.26 -15.81
CA PHE A 320 -1.39 -30.90 -16.17
C PHE A 320 -1.47 -29.54 -16.88
N GLU A 321 -0.71 -28.53 -16.43
CA GLU A 321 -0.67 -27.20 -17.06
C GLU A 321 -0.11 -27.29 -18.49
N ILE A 322 0.96 -28.07 -18.69
CA ILE A 322 1.54 -28.30 -20.03
C ILE A 322 0.49 -28.96 -20.94
N PHE A 323 -0.18 -30.03 -20.47
CA PHE A 323 -1.23 -30.70 -21.23
C PHE A 323 -2.34 -29.73 -21.65
N VAL A 324 -2.83 -28.89 -20.73
CA VAL A 324 -3.87 -27.89 -21.04
C VAL A 324 -3.39 -26.94 -22.13
N GLY A 325 -2.14 -26.49 -22.08
CA GLY A 325 -1.57 -25.62 -23.10
C GLY A 325 -1.46 -26.28 -24.47
N LEU A 326 -1.00 -27.54 -24.53
CA LEU A 326 -0.98 -28.33 -25.77
C LEU A 326 -2.39 -28.49 -26.36
N LEU A 327 -3.38 -28.74 -25.50
CA LEU A 327 -4.78 -28.88 -25.91
C LEU A 327 -5.34 -27.56 -26.45
N VAL A 328 -5.11 -26.43 -25.76
CA VAL A 328 -5.56 -25.11 -26.20
C VAL A 328 -4.93 -24.75 -27.54
N PHE A 329 -3.62 -24.98 -27.71
CA PHE A 329 -2.94 -24.76 -28.97
C PHE A 329 -3.59 -25.57 -30.11
N HIS A 330 -3.80 -26.88 -29.91
CA HIS A 330 -4.45 -27.73 -30.90
C HIS A 330 -5.86 -27.27 -31.28
N LEU A 331 -6.64 -26.84 -30.30
CA LEU A 331 -8.00 -26.36 -30.54
C LEU A 331 -8.05 -25.00 -31.23
N LYS A 332 -7.01 -24.15 -31.08
CA LYS A 332 -6.86 -22.91 -31.87
C LYS A 332 -6.56 -23.21 -33.32
N GLU A 333 -5.65 -24.15 -33.59
CA GLU A 333 -5.28 -24.54 -34.96
C GLU A 333 -6.37 -25.38 -35.65
N PHE A 334 -7.10 -26.21 -34.89
CA PHE A 334 -8.16 -27.08 -35.40
C PHE A 334 -9.51 -26.90 -34.65
N PRO A 335 -10.22 -25.78 -34.85
CA PRO A 335 -11.46 -25.48 -34.11
C PRO A 335 -12.59 -26.51 -34.29
N ILE A 336 -12.60 -27.25 -35.40
CA ILE A 336 -13.60 -28.30 -35.70
C ILE A 336 -13.58 -29.42 -34.63
N HIS A 337 -12.45 -29.63 -33.97
CA HIS A 337 -12.29 -30.65 -32.94
C HIS A 337 -12.91 -30.26 -31.58
N TRP A 338 -13.25 -28.99 -31.39
CA TRP A 338 -13.82 -28.50 -30.13
C TRP A 338 -15.07 -29.26 -29.70
N GLY A 339 -16.04 -29.47 -30.60
CA GLY A 339 -17.31 -30.13 -30.25
C GLY A 339 -17.13 -31.53 -29.66
N LYS A 340 -16.22 -32.32 -30.24
CA LYS A 340 -15.90 -33.67 -29.75
C LYS A 340 -15.18 -33.64 -28.39
N MET A 341 -14.18 -32.75 -28.25
CA MET A 341 -13.43 -32.61 -27.00
C MET A 341 -14.31 -32.10 -25.86
N LYS A 342 -15.13 -31.07 -26.13
CA LYS A 342 -16.11 -30.49 -25.22
C LYS A 342 -17.05 -31.55 -24.65
N GLY A 343 -17.64 -32.38 -25.54
CA GLY A 343 -18.54 -33.47 -25.13
C GLY A 343 -17.87 -34.43 -24.14
N ARG A 344 -16.63 -34.82 -24.40
CA ARG A 344 -15.85 -35.75 -23.56
C ARG A 344 -15.44 -35.14 -22.22
N ILE A 345 -15.01 -33.87 -22.21
CA ILE A 345 -14.67 -33.15 -20.98
C ILE A 345 -15.90 -33.05 -20.07
N TYR A 346 -17.04 -32.60 -20.62
CA TYR A 346 -18.23 -32.36 -19.83
C TYR A 346 -18.90 -33.65 -19.33
N SER A 347 -18.87 -34.74 -20.09
CA SER A 347 -19.43 -36.02 -19.65
C SER A 347 -18.68 -36.63 -18.47
N GLN A 348 -17.38 -36.34 -18.34
CA GLN A 348 -16.53 -36.87 -17.25
C GLN A 348 -16.54 -35.98 -16.00
N LEU A 349 -17.01 -34.73 -16.12
CA LEU A 349 -17.20 -33.79 -15.01
C LEU A 349 -18.66 -33.75 -14.52
N GLY A 350 -19.23 -34.93 -14.24
CA GLY A 350 -20.58 -35.05 -13.69
C GLY A 350 -20.69 -34.56 -12.24
N PRO A 351 -21.92 -34.33 -11.72
CA PRO A 351 -22.15 -33.73 -10.40
C PRO A 351 -21.53 -34.51 -9.23
N ASN A 352 -21.51 -35.84 -9.30
CA ASN A 352 -20.86 -36.67 -8.28
C ASN A 352 -19.34 -36.44 -8.27
N LYS A 353 -18.71 -36.39 -9.45
CA LYS A 353 -17.27 -36.13 -9.56
C LYS A 353 -16.92 -34.75 -9.00
N VAL A 354 -17.72 -33.72 -9.29
CA VAL A 354 -17.52 -32.35 -8.79
C VAL A 354 -17.53 -32.30 -7.26
N LYS A 355 -18.43 -33.05 -6.61
CA LYS A 355 -18.48 -33.15 -5.14
C LYS A 355 -17.20 -33.76 -4.56
N ASP A 356 -16.62 -34.74 -5.25
CA ASP A 356 -15.43 -35.49 -4.82
C ASP A 356 -14.09 -34.78 -5.12
N LEU A 357 -14.10 -33.61 -5.78
CA LEU A 357 -12.87 -32.87 -6.07
C LEU A 357 -12.26 -32.25 -4.82
N THR A 358 -10.96 -32.41 -4.61
CA THR A 358 -10.19 -31.63 -3.61
C THR A 358 -9.93 -30.22 -4.11
N GLU A 359 -9.36 -29.33 -3.28
CA GLU A 359 -8.95 -27.99 -3.72
C GLU A 359 -8.02 -28.02 -4.95
N ILE A 360 -7.12 -29.01 -5.01
CA ILE A 360 -6.26 -29.30 -6.17
C ILE A 360 -7.09 -29.64 -7.41
N GLY A 361 -8.06 -30.55 -7.27
CA GLY A 361 -8.94 -30.93 -8.38
C GLY A 361 -9.77 -29.76 -8.90
N ILE A 362 -10.25 -28.89 -8.00
CA ILE A 362 -10.97 -27.68 -8.37
C ILE A 362 -10.04 -26.71 -9.11
N ARG A 363 -8.78 -26.54 -8.67
CA ARG A 363 -7.77 -25.76 -9.38
C ARG A 363 -7.54 -26.27 -10.80
N HIS A 364 -7.34 -27.56 -10.99
CA HIS A 364 -7.16 -28.14 -12.32
C HIS A 364 -8.37 -27.90 -13.24
N VAL A 365 -9.59 -28.11 -12.74
CA VAL A 365 -10.80 -27.85 -13.55
C VAL A 365 -10.94 -26.37 -13.90
N MET A 366 -10.63 -25.46 -12.96
CA MET A 366 -10.69 -24.02 -13.22
C MET A 366 -9.61 -23.54 -14.20
N VAL A 367 -8.37 -24.05 -14.09
CA VAL A 367 -7.31 -23.76 -15.07
C VAL A 367 -7.72 -24.26 -16.45
N LEU A 368 -8.28 -25.46 -16.55
CA LEU A 368 -8.79 -26.01 -17.81
C LEU A 368 -9.88 -25.12 -18.40
N PHE A 369 -10.91 -24.74 -17.64
CA PHE A 369 -11.99 -23.88 -18.15
C PHE A 369 -11.51 -22.47 -18.51
N LEU A 370 -10.68 -21.84 -17.69
CA LEU A 370 -10.12 -20.52 -18.00
C LEU A 370 -9.22 -20.56 -19.26
N ALA A 371 -8.46 -21.63 -19.48
CA ALA A 371 -7.66 -21.77 -20.69
C ALA A 371 -8.54 -22.04 -21.93
N LEU A 372 -9.52 -22.94 -21.83
CA LEU A 372 -10.45 -23.30 -22.91
C LEU A 372 -11.39 -22.16 -23.31
N SER A 373 -11.66 -21.22 -22.42
CA SER A 373 -12.46 -20.03 -22.74
C SER A 373 -11.82 -19.13 -23.82
N SER A 374 -10.51 -19.28 -24.08
CA SER A 374 -9.84 -18.64 -25.23
C SER A 374 -10.25 -19.23 -26.60
N ILE A 375 -10.94 -20.38 -26.61
CA ILE A 375 -11.45 -21.05 -27.82
C ILE A 375 -12.92 -20.67 -28.08
N GLN A 376 -13.78 -20.91 -27.09
CA GLN A 376 -15.21 -20.55 -27.12
C GLN A 376 -15.66 -20.01 -25.78
N PHE A 377 -15.61 -18.69 -25.63
CA PHE A 377 -15.90 -18.00 -24.38
C PHE A 377 -17.33 -18.26 -23.87
N GLU A 378 -18.36 -18.02 -24.68
CA GLU A 378 -19.78 -18.05 -24.25
C GLU A 378 -20.23 -19.41 -23.69
N ASP A 379 -19.75 -20.50 -24.30
CA ASP A 379 -20.09 -21.87 -23.90
C ASP A 379 -19.36 -22.28 -22.61
N VAL A 380 -18.07 -21.93 -22.52
CA VAL A 380 -17.23 -22.29 -21.38
C VAL A 380 -17.58 -21.43 -20.16
N GLU A 381 -17.93 -20.16 -20.34
CA GLU A 381 -18.42 -19.25 -19.28
C GLU A 381 -19.56 -19.90 -18.48
N LYS A 382 -20.61 -20.38 -19.17
CA LYS A 382 -21.81 -20.93 -18.49
C LYS A 382 -21.46 -22.15 -17.67
N LYS A 383 -20.54 -22.98 -18.17
CA LYS A 383 -20.06 -24.17 -17.46
C LYS A 383 -19.14 -23.84 -16.30
N MET A 384 -18.28 -22.86 -16.46
CA MET A 384 -17.36 -22.40 -15.42
C MET A 384 -18.11 -21.79 -14.22
N LEU A 385 -19.04 -20.87 -14.48
CA LEU A 385 -19.88 -20.29 -13.42
C LEU A 385 -20.80 -21.34 -12.78
N GLY A 386 -21.42 -22.21 -13.60
CA GLY A 386 -22.24 -23.32 -13.09
C GLY A 386 -21.45 -24.34 -12.27
N PHE A 387 -20.18 -24.57 -12.60
CA PHE A 387 -19.29 -25.42 -11.81
C PHE A 387 -18.99 -24.80 -10.44
N LEU A 388 -18.60 -23.52 -10.39
CA LEU A 388 -18.34 -22.82 -9.14
C LEU A 388 -19.60 -22.73 -8.26
N ASP A 389 -20.77 -22.54 -8.87
CA ASP A 389 -22.04 -22.52 -8.14
C ASP A 389 -22.50 -23.93 -7.71
N GLY A 390 -22.09 -24.98 -8.43
CA GLY A 390 -22.38 -26.38 -8.07
C GLY A 390 -21.54 -26.93 -6.90
N LEU A 391 -20.53 -26.19 -6.42
CA LEU A 391 -19.67 -26.63 -5.32
C LEU A 391 -20.41 -26.69 -3.96
N PRO A 392 -20.07 -27.63 -3.06
CA PRO A 392 -20.59 -27.65 -1.70
C PRO A 392 -20.30 -26.35 -0.94
N LYS A 393 -21.22 -25.94 -0.05
CA LYS A 393 -21.13 -24.67 0.71
C LYS A 393 -19.80 -24.53 1.49
N GLU A 394 -19.31 -25.61 2.07
CA GLU A 394 -18.03 -25.67 2.80
C GLU A 394 -16.85 -25.28 1.91
N LYS A 395 -16.84 -25.73 0.65
CA LYS A 395 -15.78 -25.42 -0.33
C LYS A 395 -15.92 -24.01 -0.89
N LYS A 396 -17.16 -23.51 -1.08
CA LYS A 396 -17.42 -22.13 -1.55
C LYS A 396 -16.85 -21.05 -0.63
N MET A 397 -16.65 -21.37 0.66
CA MET A 397 -16.10 -20.46 1.67
C MET A 397 -14.59 -20.65 1.90
N SER A 398 -13.85 -21.05 0.87
CA SER A 398 -12.38 -21.08 0.90
C SER A 398 -11.77 -19.94 0.06
N GLY A 399 -10.59 -19.45 0.49
CA GLY A 399 -9.89 -18.36 -0.20
C GLY A 399 -9.53 -18.71 -1.64
N LEU A 400 -9.23 -19.98 -1.93
CA LEU A 400 -8.95 -20.47 -3.27
C LEU A 400 -10.13 -20.23 -4.23
N ILE A 401 -11.36 -20.56 -3.80
CA ILE A 401 -12.56 -20.37 -4.63
C ILE A 401 -12.84 -18.89 -4.87
N TRP A 402 -12.62 -18.05 -3.86
CA TRP A 402 -12.77 -16.60 -4.00
C TRP A 402 -11.75 -16.01 -4.98
N ASN A 403 -10.51 -16.47 -4.94
CA ASN A 403 -9.48 -16.11 -5.91
C ASN A 403 -9.83 -16.60 -7.32
N MET A 404 -10.49 -17.76 -7.45
CA MET A 404 -10.99 -18.25 -8.74
C MET A 404 -12.13 -17.40 -9.29
N TYR A 405 -13.12 -17.02 -8.48
CA TYR A 405 -14.16 -16.06 -8.89
C TYR A 405 -13.53 -14.74 -9.36
N ALA A 406 -12.57 -14.23 -8.61
CA ALA A 406 -11.86 -13.02 -8.98
C ALA A 406 -11.01 -13.20 -10.25
N ALA A 407 -10.41 -14.38 -10.49
CA ALA A 407 -9.68 -14.69 -11.72
C ALA A 407 -10.63 -14.73 -12.93
N VAL A 408 -11.85 -15.28 -12.77
CA VAL A 408 -12.89 -15.21 -13.79
C VAL A 408 -13.22 -13.75 -14.11
N ILE A 409 -13.49 -12.93 -13.10
CA ILE A 409 -13.81 -11.50 -13.29
C ILE A 409 -12.64 -10.77 -13.97
N LEU A 410 -11.40 -11.01 -13.53
CA LEU A 410 -10.20 -10.42 -14.11
C LEU A 410 -10.04 -10.80 -15.59
N LYS A 411 -10.34 -12.05 -15.95
CA LYS A 411 -10.33 -12.50 -17.35
C LYS A 411 -11.36 -11.72 -18.19
N TYR A 412 -12.58 -11.56 -17.69
CA TYR A 412 -13.63 -10.82 -18.41
C TYR A 412 -13.19 -9.40 -18.69
N VAL A 413 -12.61 -8.76 -17.69
CA VAL A 413 -12.11 -7.39 -17.81
C VAL A 413 -10.95 -7.28 -18.81
N ARG A 414 -10.02 -8.24 -18.83
CA ARG A 414 -8.90 -8.27 -19.81
C ARG A 414 -9.37 -8.49 -21.26
N GLU A 415 -10.48 -9.20 -21.44
CA GLU A 415 -11.05 -9.51 -22.76
C GLU A 415 -12.24 -8.58 -23.11
N ASP A 416 -12.41 -7.45 -22.42
CA ASP A 416 -13.49 -6.46 -22.64
C ASP A 416 -14.93 -7.01 -22.59
N HIS A 417 -15.17 -8.03 -21.77
CA HIS A 417 -16.50 -8.60 -21.52
C HIS A 417 -17.18 -8.01 -20.28
N SER A 418 -18.52 -7.89 -20.31
CA SER A 418 -19.29 -7.42 -19.16
C SER A 418 -19.20 -8.38 -17.97
N VAL A 419 -18.85 -7.85 -16.79
CA VAL A 419 -18.69 -8.62 -15.54
C VAL A 419 -20.01 -8.88 -14.82
N GLU A 420 -21.16 -8.54 -15.41
CA GLU A 420 -22.46 -8.64 -14.74
C GLU A 420 -22.79 -10.07 -14.27
N LYS A 421 -22.57 -11.07 -15.13
CA LYS A 421 -22.82 -12.48 -14.80
C LYS A 421 -21.93 -12.99 -13.65
N PRO A 422 -20.59 -12.85 -13.69
CA PRO A 422 -19.75 -13.28 -12.58
C PRO A 422 -19.97 -12.44 -11.30
N ALA A 423 -20.30 -11.14 -11.43
CA ALA A 423 -20.62 -10.30 -10.28
C ALA A 423 -21.86 -10.79 -9.54
N ARG A 424 -22.94 -11.17 -10.26
CA ARG A 424 -24.16 -11.75 -9.67
C ARG A 424 -23.89 -13.05 -8.90
N ALA A 425 -22.91 -13.85 -9.29
CA ALA A 425 -22.52 -15.06 -8.58
C ALA A 425 -21.67 -14.76 -7.32
N MET A 426 -20.80 -13.76 -7.38
CA MET A 426 -19.90 -13.38 -6.28
C MET A 426 -20.60 -12.56 -5.18
N LEU A 427 -21.53 -11.68 -5.54
CA LEU A 427 -22.15 -10.72 -4.62
C LEU A 427 -22.86 -11.38 -3.41
N PRO A 428 -23.62 -12.49 -3.55
CA PRO A 428 -24.20 -13.20 -2.42
C PRO A 428 -23.15 -13.72 -1.42
N LEU A 429 -22.00 -14.20 -1.91
CA LEU A 429 -20.90 -14.69 -1.06
C LEU A 429 -20.26 -13.54 -0.27
N LEU A 430 -20.05 -12.38 -0.91
CA LEU A 430 -19.58 -11.16 -0.25
C LEU A 430 -20.56 -10.68 0.83
N HIS A 431 -21.86 -10.74 0.54
CA HIS A 431 -22.89 -10.38 1.51
C HIS A 431 -22.90 -11.32 2.72
N GLU A 432 -22.86 -12.64 2.51
CA GLU A 432 -22.80 -13.62 3.60
C GLU A 432 -21.55 -13.40 4.46
N ALA A 433 -20.37 -13.29 3.84
CA ALA A 433 -19.10 -13.04 4.54
C ALA A 433 -19.10 -11.71 5.32
N SER A 434 -19.78 -10.67 4.83
CA SER A 434 -19.81 -9.37 5.52
C SER A 434 -20.62 -9.39 6.82
N THR A 435 -21.46 -10.41 7.03
CA THR A 435 -22.23 -10.57 8.27
C THR A 435 -21.47 -11.31 9.36
N ASN A 436 -20.39 -12.02 9.01
CA ASN A 436 -19.63 -12.84 9.94
C ASN A 436 -18.16 -12.42 9.97
N GLN A 437 -17.72 -11.80 11.07
CA GLN A 437 -16.34 -11.34 11.24
C GLN A 437 -15.28 -12.43 11.02
N LYS A 438 -15.59 -13.71 11.26
CA LYS A 438 -14.65 -14.81 11.01
C LYS A 438 -14.29 -14.97 9.53
N GLN A 439 -15.17 -14.52 8.64
CA GLN A 439 -15.00 -14.61 7.18
C GLN A 439 -14.40 -13.34 6.57
N PHE A 440 -14.02 -12.34 7.37
CA PHE A 440 -13.45 -11.09 6.86
C PHE A 440 -12.11 -11.27 6.14
N HIS A 441 -11.37 -12.34 6.45
CA HIS A 441 -10.16 -12.70 5.71
C HIS A 441 -10.45 -12.96 4.22
N LEU A 442 -11.61 -13.55 3.89
CA LEU A 442 -12.02 -13.77 2.49
C LEU A 442 -12.32 -12.45 1.78
N ILE A 443 -13.00 -11.51 2.46
CA ILE A 443 -13.27 -10.17 1.92
C ILE A 443 -11.96 -9.42 1.71
N LYS A 444 -11.02 -9.52 2.65
CA LYS A 444 -9.69 -8.94 2.51
C LYS A 444 -8.99 -9.46 1.25
N ASP A 445 -8.95 -10.78 1.05
CA ASP A 445 -8.33 -11.39 -0.13
C ASP A 445 -9.04 -10.94 -1.41
N PHE A 446 -10.38 -10.82 -1.39
CA PHE A 446 -11.13 -10.26 -2.51
C PHE A 446 -10.79 -8.80 -2.80
N VAL A 447 -10.61 -7.94 -1.78
CA VAL A 447 -10.23 -6.54 -1.98
C VAL A 447 -8.85 -6.42 -2.64
N VAL A 448 -7.90 -7.29 -2.29
CA VAL A 448 -6.58 -7.37 -2.96
C VAL A 448 -6.76 -7.75 -4.43
N ASN A 449 -7.60 -8.74 -4.73
CA ASN A 449 -7.87 -9.12 -6.11
C ASN A 449 -8.67 -8.03 -6.87
N LEU A 450 -9.51 -7.26 -6.18
CA LEU A 450 -10.27 -6.15 -6.74
C LEU A 450 -9.35 -5.03 -7.21
N GLU A 451 -8.27 -4.75 -6.49
CA GLU A 451 -7.21 -3.85 -6.95
C GLU A 451 -6.61 -4.32 -8.28
N SER A 452 -6.34 -5.62 -8.41
CA SER A 452 -5.83 -6.23 -9.64
C SER A 452 -6.84 -6.15 -10.80
N ILE A 453 -8.13 -6.40 -10.52
CA ILE A 453 -9.23 -6.26 -11.49
C ILE A 453 -9.30 -4.82 -12.01
N ILE A 454 -9.27 -3.83 -11.11
CA ILE A 454 -9.34 -2.42 -11.50
C ILE A 454 -8.09 -2.04 -12.29
N THR A 455 -6.89 -2.41 -11.84
CA THR A 455 -5.61 -2.06 -12.49
C THR A 455 -5.51 -2.59 -13.91
N ASN A 456 -5.97 -3.83 -14.16
CA ASN A 456 -5.94 -4.46 -15.48
C ASN A 456 -7.16 -4.14 -16.36
N SER A 457 -8.11 -3.34 -15.86
CA SER A 457 -9.26 -2.86 -16.65
C SER A 457 -8.86 -1.72 -17.58
N SER A 458 -8.92 -1.95 -18.89
CA SER A 458 -8.87 -0.92 -19.93
C SER A 458 -10.17 -0.12 -19.99
N ASN A 459 -11.31 -0.80 -19.83
CA ASN A 459 -12.65 -0.23 -19.98
C ASN A 459 -13.43 -0.30 -18.66
N MET A 460 -13.81 0.83 -18.08
CA MET A 460 -14.59 0.88 -16.83
C MET A 460 -16.10 0.79 -17.03
N ARG A 461 -16.58 0.50 -18.25
CA ARG A 461 -18.01 0.41 -18.61
C ARG A 461 -18.53 -1.03 -18.68
N LEU A 462 -17.77 -1.99 -18.15
CA LEU A 462 -18.09 -3.42 -18.18
C LEU A 462 -19.01 -3.86 -17.03
N HIS A 463 -19.72 -2.95 -16.37
CA HIS A 463 -20.59 -3.21 -15.22
C HIS A 463 -19.84 -3.59 -13.93
N GLN A 464 -18.58 -3.16 -13.77
CA GLN A 464 -17.80 -3.48 -12.56
C GLN A 464 -18.40 -2.88 -11.28
N TRP A 465 -19.25 -1.85 -11.38
CA TRP A 465 -19.98 -1.30 -10.23
C TRP A 465 -20.89 -2.36 -9.55
N GLN A 466 -21.29 -3.42 -10.26
CA GLN A 466 -22.09 -4.51 -9.70
C GLN A 466 -21.32 -5.42 -8.73
N LEU A 467 -19.98 -5.34 -8.69
CA LEU A 467 -19.16 -6.05 -7.71
C LEU A 467 -19.31 -5.44 -6.30
N PHE A 468 -19.80 -4.21 -6.23
CA PHE A 468 -20.00 -3.50 -4.99
C PHE A 468 -21.45 -3.62 -4.52
N GLY A 469 -21.62 -3.62 -3.21
CA GLY A 469 -22.93 -3.59 -2.58
C GLY A 469 -22.82 -3.25 -1.12
N VAL A 470 -23.89 -3.52 -0.37
CA VAL A 470 -24.00 -3.30 1.08
C VAL A 470 -22.86 -3.96 1.88
N TRP A 471 -22.21 -5.00 1.35
CA TRP A 471 -21.08 -5.67 1.99
C TRP A 471 -19.91 -4.71 2.25
N LEU A 472 -19.66 -3.73 1.36
CA LEU A 472 -18.52 -2.83 1.44
C LEU A 472 -18.61 -1.95 2.69
N GLY A 473 -19.76 -1.30 2.90
CA GLY A 473 -19.99 -0.47 4.08
C GLY A 473 -19.94 -1.27 5.38
N LYS A 474 -20.54 -2.46 5.41
CA LYS A 474 -20.48 -3.36 6.57
C LYS A 474 -19.03 -3.76 6.91
N TYR A 475 -18.26 -4.16 5.90
CA TYR A 475 -16.86 -4.51 6.06
C TYR A 475 -16.03 -3.33 6.57
N GLN A 476 -16.07 -2.19 5.87
CA GLN A 476 -15.30 -0.98 6.25
C GLN A 476 -15.69 -0.43 7.61
N SER A 477 -16.94 -0.62 8.04
CA SER A 477 -17.39 -0.21 9.36
C SER A 477 -16.83 -1.06 10.51
N THR A 478 -16.29 -2.25 10.23
CA THR A 478 -15.95 -3.22 11.28
C THR A 478 -14.55 -3.83 11.14
N CYS A 479 -13.92 -3.73 9.97
CA CYS A 479 -12.61 -4.32 9.70
C CYS A 479 -11.48 -3.63 10.49
N TYR A 480 -10.33 -4.30 10.55
CA TYR A 480 -9.12 -3.73 11.13
C TYR A 480 -8.66 -2.47 10.37
N HIS A 481 -8.00 -1.55 11.07
CA HIS A 481 -7.58 -0.27 10.51
C HIS A 481 -6.68 -0.37 9.25
N PRO A 482 -5.69 -1.28 9.17
CA PRO A 482 -4.90 -1.45 7.95
C PRO A 482 -5.75 -1.93 6.75
N ASP A 483 -6.68 -2.86 7.00
CA ASP A 483 -7.58 -3.38 5.97
C ASP A 483 -8.57 -2.29 5.50
N LEU A 484 -9.04 -1.43 6.41
CA LEU A 484 -9.83 -0.24 6.07
C LEU A 484 -9.05 0.68 5.12
N ILE A 485 -7.81 1.04 5.46
CA ILE A 485 -6.96 1.88 4.60
C ILE A 485 -6.77 1.24 3.23
N HIS A 486 -6.48 -0.06 3.17
CA HIS A 486 -6.30 -0.75 1.90
C HIS A 486 -7.57 -0.71 1.05
N SER A 487 -8.74 -1.02 1.64
CA SER A 487 -10.01 -0.92 0.92
C SER A 487 -10.30 0.50 0.41
N LEU A 488 -9.99 1.55 1.18
CA LEU A 488 -10.16 2.93 0.75
C LEU A 488 -9.19 3.31 -0.37
N LYS A 489 -7.95 2.78 -0.37
CA LYS A 489 -7.00 2.96 -1.48
C LYS A 489 -7.52 2.32 -2.77
N VAL A 490 -8.13 1.14 -2.69
CA VAL A 490 -8.77 0.49 -3.85
C VAL A 490 -9.93 1.33 -4.39
N ILE A 491 -10.76 1.90 -3.51
CA ILE A 491 -11.82 2.85 -3.92
C ILE A 491 -11.23 4.12 -4.55
N GLN A 492 -10.07 4.60 -4.07
CA GLN A 492 -9.38 5.74 -4.66
C GLN A 492 -8.88 5.43 -6.06
N LEU A 493 -8.24 4.28 -6.25
CA LEU A 493 -7.79 3.80 -7.56
C LEU A 493 -8.97 3.68 -8.54
N LEU A 494 -10.11 3.17 -8.06
CA LEU A 494 -11.33 3.09 -8.85
C LEU A 494 -11.83 4.48 -9.27
N LEU A 495 -11.88 5.43 -8.34
CA LEU A 495 -12.30 6.80 -8.63
C LEU A 495 -11.38 7.44 -9.67
N ASP A 496 -10.06 7.31 -9.49
CA ASP A 496 -9.06 7.86 -10.41
C ASP A 496 -9.22 7.27 -11.83
N LYS A 497 -9.59 5.98 -11.97
CA LYS A 497 -9.87 5.33 -13.27
C LYS A 497 -11.23 5.67 -13.88
N CYS A 498 -12.25 5.96 -13.08
CA CYS A 498 -13.61 6.21 -13.57
C CYS A 498 -13.95 7.71 -13.71
N SER A 499 -13.03 8.60 -13.38
CA SER A 499 -13.23 10.06 -13.43
C SER A 499 -13.18 10.63 -14.86
N ASP A 500 -13.00 9.80 -15.88
CA ASP A 500 -13.09 10.23 -17.27
C ASP A 500 -14.54 10.50 -17.69
N PRO A 501 -14.78 11.43 -18.65
CA PRO A 501 -16.14 11.81 -19.06
C PRO A 501 -16.99 10.66 -19.60
N ASP A 502 -16.37 9.62 -20.17
CA ASP A 502 -17.07 8.51 -20.81
C ASP A 502 -17.54 7.45 -19.81
N SER A 503 -16.78 7.23 -18.74
CA SER A 503 -17.09 6.24 -17.71
C SER A 503 -17.88 6.80 -16.55
N TRP A 504 -17.66 8.07 -16.17
CA TRP A 504 -18.27 8.69 -14.99
C TRP A 504 -19.79 8.52 -14.88
N PRO A 505 -20.61 8.69 -15.94
CA PRO A 505 -22.07 8.56 -15.84
C PRO A 505 -22.54 7.19 -15.35
N CYS A 506 -21.78 6.12 -15.63
CA CYS A 506 -22.10 4.76 -15.16
C CYS A 506 -21.78 4.56 -13.66
N TRP A 507 -20.82 5.34 -13.14
CA TRP A 507 -20.31 5.22 -11.77
C TRP A 507 -20.85 6.27 -10.81
N GLU A 508 -21.45 7.35 -11.32
CA GLU A 508 -21.93 8.49 -10.52
C GLU A 508 -22.82 8.02 -9.36
N TRP A 509 -23.81 7.17 -9.63
CA TRP A 509 -24.72 6.65 -8.61
C TRP A 509 -23.97 5.91 -7.49
N PHE A 510 -23.02 5.03 -7.86
CA PHE A 510 -22.25 4.26 -6.89
C PHE A 510 -21.43 5.19 -5.97
N PHE A 511 -20.72 6.16 -6.55
CA PHE A 511 -19.89 7.07 -5.75
C PHE A 511 -20.72 8.03 -4.90
N LYS A 512 -21.84 8.53 -5.44
CA LYS A 512 -22.69 9.52 -4.77
C LYS A 512 -23.54 8.92 -3.67
N ASP A 513 -24.20 7.79 -3.93
CA ASP A 513 -25.21 7.26 -3.02
C ASP A 513 -24.62 6.20 -2.06
N ILE A 514 -23.59 5.46 -2.49
CA ILE A 514 -22.96 4.41 -1.68
C ILE A 514 -21.68 4.92 -1.04
N VAL A 515 -20.68 5.31 -1.83
CA VAL A 515 -19.34 5.65 -1.30
C VAL A 515 -19.40 6.89 -0.43
N PHE A 516 -19.98 8.00 -0.90
CA PHE A 516 -20.03 9.25 -0.15
C PHE A 516 -20.79 9.12 1.19
N GLY A 517 -21.93 8.42 1.19
CA GLY A 517 -22.68 8.13 2.41
C GLY A 517 -21.86 7.33 3.43
N ASN A 518 -21.13 6.32 2.96
CA ASN A 518 -20.24 5.51 3.79
C ASN A 518 -19.03 6.31 4.31
N LEU A 519 -18.41 7.16 3.47
CA LEU A 519 -17.32 8.05 3.90
C LEU A 519 -17.77 8.97 5.04
N LYS A 520 -18.99 9.52 4.99
CA LYS A 520 -19.56 10.32 6.08
C LYS A 520 -19.69 9.55 7.38
N GLN A 521 -20.19 8.31 7.33
CA GLN A 521 -20.32 7.46 8.51
C GLN A 521 -18.95 7.09 9.10
N LEU A 522 -17.97 6.79 8.24
CA LEU A 522 -16.61 6.45 8.66
C LEU A 522 -15.85 7.65 9.23
N ALA A 523 -16.10 8.87 8.72
CA ALA A 523 -15.45 10.10 9.17
C ALA A 523 -15.79 10.48 10.62
N LEU A 524 -16.95 10.06 11.14
CA LEU A 524 -17.39 10.32 12.51
C LEU A 524 -16.73 9.41 13.56
N LYS A 525 -15.91 8.43 13.14
CA LYS A 525 -15.23 7.52 14.06
C LYS A 525 -13.97 8.16 14.65
N PRO A 526 -13.62 7.84 15.92
CA PRO A 526 -12.50 8.48 16.62
C PRO A 526 -11.12 8.27 15.94
N ASN A 527 -10.96 7.18 15.18
CA ASN A 527 -9.72 6.85 14.45
C ASN A 527 -9.94 6.80 12.93
N ALA A 528 -10.74 7.73 12.39
CA ALA A 528 -10.99 7.81 10.96
C ALA A 528 -9.68 8.14 10.19
N PRO A 529 -9.28 7.34 9.18
CA PRO A 529 -8.07 7.58 8.42
C PRO A 529 -8.19 8.81 7.51
N ALA A 530 -7.12 9.59 7.39
CA ALA A 530 -7.10 10.84 6.62
C ALA A 530 -7.39 10.67 5.11
N ILE A 531 -7.21 9.46 4.56
CA ILE A 531 -7.58 9.12 3.17
C ILE A 531 -9.07 9.34 2.87
N ILE A 532 -9.94 9.27 3.90
CA ILE A 532 -11.37 9.59 3.75
C ILE A 532 -11.54 11.04 3.28
N GLY A 533 -10.77 11.97 3.83
CA GLY A 533 -10.79 13.38 3.43
C GLY A 533 -10.34 13.57 1.99
N LYS A 534 -9.28 12.86 1.59
CA LYS A 534 -8.80 12.85 0.20
C LYS A 534 -9.87 12.37 -0.78
N LEU A 535 -10.48 11.21 -0.50
CA LEU A 535 -11.55 10.64 -1.32
C LEU A 535 -12.77 11.57 -1.41
N ALA A 536 -13.20 12.11 -0.26
CA ALA A 536 -14.33 13.04 -0.21
C ALA A 536 -14.08 14.31 -1.04
N ALA A 537 -12.85 14.82 -1.03
CA ALA A 537 -12.47 15.96 -1.86
C ALA A 537 -12.47 15.62 -3.36
N GLN A 538 -11.87 14.48 -3.76
CA GLN A 538 -11.88 14.03 -5.16
C GLN A 538 -13.32 13.83 -5.68
N LEU A 539 -14.21 13.27 -4.86
CA LEU A 539 -15.63 13.14 -5.20
C LEU A 539 -16.32 14.50 -5.33
N THR A 540 -15.98 15.45 -4.48
CA THR A 540 -16.53 16.81 -4.53
C THR A 540 -16.11 17.55 -5.80
N LEU A 541 -14.87 17.33 -6.26
CA LEU A 541 -14.37 17.88 -7.53
C LEU A 541 -15.05 17.23 -8.74
N SER A 542 -15.39 15.95 -8.65
CA SER A 542 -16.06 15.21 -9.73
C SER A 542 -17.57 15.52 -9.81
N TYR A 543 -18.18 15.88 -8.68
CA TYR A 543 -19.61 16.20 -8.57
C TYR A 543 -19.85 17.50 -7.77
N SER A 544 -19.86 18.62 -8.50
CA SER A 544 -19.96 19.97 -7.92
C SER A 544 -21.30 20.27 -7.23
N ASN A 545 -22.40 19.61 -7.63
CA ASN A 545 -23.75 19.89 -7.11
C ASN A 545 -23.92 19.60 -5.60
N SER A 546 -23.07 18.78 -4.97
CA SER A 546 -23.06 18.60 -3.50
C SER A 546 -21.88 19.25 -2.80
N ALA A 547 -21.11 20.10 -3.48
CA ALA A 547 -19.92 20.70 -2.90
C ALA A 547 -20.22 21.41 -1.58
N ASN A 548 -21.26 22.24 -1.51
CA ASN A 548 -21.64 22.96 -0.27
C ASN A 548 -21.84 22.00 0.92
N LYS A 549 -22.61 20.92 0.72
CA LYS A 549 -22.85 19.90 1.76
C LYS A 549 -21.59 19.13 2.15
N ALA A 550 -20.64 18.98 1.23
CA ALA A 550 -19.35 18.34 1.50
C ALA A 550 -18.44 19.27 2.31
N PHE A 551 -18.34 20.55 1.94
CA PHE A 551 -17.59 21.56 2.69
C PHE A 551 -18.11 21.70 4.11
N GLU A 552 -19.43 21.82 4.30
CA GLU A 552 -20.05 21.91 5.63
C GLU A 552 -19.75 20.67 6.47
N PHE A 553 -19.89 19.46 5.92
CA PHE A 553 -19.70 18.23 6.68
C PHE A 553 -18.23 17.93 7.00
N PHE A 554 -17.34 17.91 6.00
CA PHE A 554 -15.95 17.47 6.19
C PHE A 554 -15.06 18.51 6.88
N ASN A 555 -15.58 19.71 7.10
CA ASN A 555 -14.93 20.74 7.91
C ASN A 555 -15.64 21.00 9.24
N ASP A 556 -16.69 20.24 9.55
CA ASP A 556 -17.40 20.32 10.83
C ASP A 556 -16.47 20.00 12.02
N GLU A 557 -16.85 20.51 13.19
CA GLU A 557 -16.16 20.29 14.45
C GLU A 557 -16.02 18.81 14.83
N ALA A 558 -17.01 17.98 14.49
CA ALA A 558 -17.02 16.55 14.80
C ALA A 558 -15.97 15.76 14.01
N ILE A 559 -15.47 16.32 12.91
CA ILE A 559 -14.52 15.66 12.02
C ILE A 559 -13.08 15.90 12.48
N SER A 560 -12.26 14.85 12.36
CA SER A 560 -10.86 14.90 12.77
C SER A 560 -10.05 15.94 11.98
N PRO A 561 -9.12 16.68 12.63
CA PRO A 561 -8.29 17.67 11.96
C PRO A 561 -7.47 17.12 10.78
N SER A 562 -6.96 15.89 10.89
CA SER A 562 -6.18 15.26 9.83
C SER A 562 -7.01 15.00 8.56
N LEU A 563 -8.28 14.62 8.72
CA LEU A 563 -9.21 14.40 7.62
C LEU A 563 -9.58 15.72 6.94
N SER A 564 -9.98 16.74 7.72
CA SER A 564 -10.29 18.07 7.18
C SER A 564 -9.10 18.69 6.46
N SER A 565 -7.88 18.53 6.99
CA SER A 565 -6.65 19.01 6.33
C SER A 565 -6.44 18.35 4.97
N MET A 566 -6.56 17.01 4.89
CA MET A 566 -6.42 16.30 3.61
C MET A 566 -7.54 16.64 2.61
N PHE A 567 -8.77 16.87 3.09
CA PHE A 567 -9.86 17.33 2.25
C PHE A 567 -9.54 18.69 1.63
N LEU A 568 -9.15 19.67 2.45
CA LEU A 568 -8.84 21.03 1.98
C LEU A 568 -7.64 21.06 1.04
N LYS A 569 -6.58 20.28 1.34
CA LYS A 569 -5.39 20.22 0.49
C LYS A 569 -5.73 19.82 -0.95
N VAL A 570 -6.51 18.75 -1.14
CA VAL A 570 -6.90 18.27 -2.47
C VAL A 570 -7.78 19.26 -3.23
N ILE A 571 -8.72 19.90 -2.52
CA ILE A 571 -9.59 20.93 -3.11
C ILE A 571 -8.76 22.12 -3.58
N LEU A 572 -7.87 22.64 -2.73
CA LEU A 572 -7.08 23.84 -3.01
C LEU A 572 -5.97 23.60 -4.04
N ASP A 573 -5.41 22.38 -4.10
CA ASP A 573 -4.49 21.97 -5.16
C ASP A 573 -5.16 21.99 -6.55
N SER A 574 -6.49 21.84 -6.60
CA SER A 574 -7.28 21.86 -7.84
C SER A 574 -7.93 23.22 -8.13
N TYR A 575 -7.73 24.22 -7.27
CA TYR A 575 -8.27 25.58 -7.41
C TYR A 575 -7.29 26.49 -8.18
N PRO A 576 -7.77 27.32 -9.12
CA PRO A 576 -9.16 27.54 -9.54
C PRO A 576 -9.63 26.64 -10.70
N ASP A 577 -8.75 25.80 -11.25
CA ASP A 577 -8.95 25.14 -12.54
C ASP A 577 -10.18 24.21 -12.60
N LYS A 578 -10.45 23.45 -11.53
CA LYS A 578 -11.55 22.45 -11.51
C LYS A 578 -12.77 22.88 -10.71
N LEU A 579 -12.62 23.85 -9.79
CA LEU A 579 -13.70 24.29 -8.92
C LEU A 579 -13.52 25.76 -8.56
N ILE A 580 -14.54 26.57 -8.88
CA ILE A 580 -14.62 27.95 -8.43
C ILE A 580 -15.29 27.95 -7.06
N LEU A 581 -14.62 28.54 -6.07
CA LEU A 581 -15.12 28.61 -4.70
C LEU A 581 -16.11 29.76 -4.53
N THR A 582 -17.20 29.49 -3.81
CA THR A 582 -18.14 30.54 -3.40
C THR A 582 -17.62 31.28 -2.17
N SER A 583 -18.07 32.52 -1.95
CA SER A 583 -17.68 33.28 -0.76
C SER A 583 -18.03 32.56 0.56
N GLN A 584 -19.07 31.73 0.60
CA GLN A 584 -19.39 30.92 1.78
C GLN A 584 -18.35 29.81 1.99
N GLN A 585 -17.91 29.14 0.92
CA GLN A 585 -16.88 28.11 0.99
C GLN A 585 -15.53 28.70 1.43
N GLU A 586 -15.15 29.87 0.92
CA GLU A 586 -13.92 30.55 1.38
C GLU A 586 -13.95 30.86 2.89
N ARG A 587 -15.10 31.28 3.42
CA ARG A 587 -15.28 31.49 4.87
C ARG A 587 -15.10 30.20 5.66
N ILE A 588 -15.69 29.09 5.20
CA ILE A 588 -15.53 27.76 5.83
C ILE A 588 -14.06 27.34 5.79
N ILE A 589 -13.38 27.52 4.65
CA ILE A 589 -11.96 27.18 4.50
C ILE A 589 -11.11 27.98 5.48
N MET A 590 -11.33 29.29 5.60
CA MET A 590 -10.60 30.15 6.55
C MET A 590 -10.80 29.69 8.00
N GLN A 591 -12.05 29.46 8.41
CA GLN A 591 -12.37 28.99 9.77
C GLN A 591 -11.75 27.62 10.07
N SER A 592 -11.76 26.75 9.06
CA SER A 592 -11.18 25.41 9.15
C SER A 592 -9.67 25.47 9.23
N TRP A 593 -9.02 26.29 8.40
CA TRP A 593 -7.58 26.52 8.45
C TRP A 593 -7.13 27.02 9.83
N ILE A 594 -7.83 28.01 10.40
CA ILE A 594 -7.58 28.46 11.77
C ILE A 594 -7.70 27.28 12.75
N ARG A 595 -8.80 26.53 12.72
CA ARG A 595 -8.99 25.34 13.58
C ARG A 595 -7.83 24.34 13.43
N LEU A 596 -7.37 24.08 12.21
CA LEU A 596 -6.27 23.17 11.91
C LEU A 596 -4.93 23.66 12.46
N CYS A 597 -4.66 24.97 12.38
CA CYS A 597 -3.46 25.56 12.99
C CYS A 597 -3.40 25.37 14.52
N PHE A 598 -4.57 25.35 15.18
CA PHE A 598 -4.65 25.08 16.63
C PHE A 598 -4.55 23.58 16.96
N LEU A 599 -5.17 22.71 16.16
CA LEU A 599 -5.39 21.30 16.51
C LEU A 599 -4.38 20.31 15.90
N ASN A 600 -3.53 20.71 14.97
CA ASN A 600 -2.46 19.86 14.45
C ASN A 600 -1.12 20.12 15.17
N VAL A 601 -0.36 19.05 15.38
CA VAL A 601 0.99 19.11 15.98
C VAL A 601 1.90 19.93 15.07
N ASP A 602 1.97 19.55 13.80
CA ASP A 602 2.83 20.20 12.81
C ASP A 602 2.24 21.50 12.25
N ALA A 603 3.13 22.45 11.97
CA ALA A 603 2.81 23.70 11.30
C ALA A 603 2.18 23.43 9.92
N GLN A 604 1.03 24.05 9.64
CA GLN A 604 0.29 23.84 8.39
C GLN A 604 0.84 24.72 7.25
N ILE A 605 2.14 24.66 6.97
CA ILE A 605 2.83 25.58 6.03
C ILE A 605 2.30 25.39 4.60
N GLU A 606 2.30 24.16 4.08
CA GLU A 606 1.84 23.88 2.70
C GLU A 606 0.37 24.26 2.48
N LEU A 607 -0.48 23.95 3.46
CA LEU A 607 -1.90 24.33 3.41
C LEU A 607 -2.06 25.85 3.47
N THR A 608 -1.26 26.54 4.28
CA THR A 608 -1.27 28.01 4.37
C THR A 608 -0.95 28.64 3.01
N LEU A 609 0.10 28.18 2.33
CA LEU A 609 0.47 28.68 0.98
C LEU A 609 -0.64 28.48 -0.06
N SER A 610 -1.50 27.50 0.14
CA SER A 610 -2.65 27.23 -0.73
C SER A 610 -3.86 28.11 -0.37
N VAL A 611 -4.12 28.28 0.94
CA VAL A 611 -5.25 29.05 1.47
C VAL A 611 -5.08 30.57 1.23
N ILE A 612 -3.86 31.10 1.28
CA ILE A 612 -3.61 32.54 1.03
C ILE A 612 -3.94 32.98 -0.41
N ARG A 613 -4.08 32.04 -1.35
CA ARG A 613 -4.45 32.35 -2.74
C ARG A 613 -5.88 32.87 -2.84
N LEU A 614 -6.74 32.55 -1.86
CA LEU A 614 -8.16 32.95 -1.82
C LEU A 614 -8.33 34.47 -1.66
N ASP A 615 -9.43 35.00 -2.17
CA ASP A 615 -9.69 36.45 -2.18
C ASP A 615 -10.06 36.98 -0.78
N ILE A 616 -10.52 36.09 0.10
CA ILE A 616 -10.84 36.41 1.50
C ILE A 616 -9.62 36.88 2.33
N PHE A 617 -8.39 36.60 1.87
CA PHE A 617 -7.17 37.03 2.55
C PHE A 617 -6.70 38.40 2.03
N PRO A 618 -6.57 39.44 2.88
CA PRO A 618 -6.05 40.74 2.46
C PRO A 618 -4.62 40.64 1.92
N ARG A 619 -4.27 41.46 0.92
CA ARG A 619 -2.93 41.46 0.28
C ARG A 619 -1.78 41.58 1.29
N GLY A 620 -1.92 42.46 2.29
CA GLY A 620 -0.90 42.63 3.33
C GLY A 620 -0.70 41.37 4.18
N LEU A 621 -1.77 40.62 4.45
CA LEU A 621 -1.70 39.35 5.16
C LEU A 621 -1.04 38.26 4.31
N LYS A 622 -1.33 38.21 3.00
CA LYS A 622 -0.68 37.27 2.07
C LYS A 622 0.83 37.43 2.10
N SER A 623 1.32 38.66 1.94
CA SER A 623 2.75 38.96 1.99
C SER A 623 3.39 38.65 3.34
N CYS A 624 2.69 38.88 4.46
CA CYS A 624 3.15 38.53 5.80
C CYS A 624 3.32 37.00 5.96
N LEU A 625 2.35 36.22 5.49
CA LEU A 625 2.37 34.75 5.60
C LEU A 625 3.35 34.08 4.62
N GLU A 626 3.64 34.69 3.47
CA GLU A 626 4.64 34.19 2.50
C GLU A 626 6.08 34.41 2.97
N SER A 627 6.32 35.51 3.69
CA SER A 627 7.67 35.95 4.06
C SER A 627 8.11 35.51 5.47
N THR A 628 7.21 34.93 6.25
CA THR A 628 7.46 34.63 7.66
C THR A 628 8.21 33.31 7.86
N ASN A 629 9.19 33.33 8.77
CA ASN A 629 9.81 32.12 9.33
C ASN A 629 9.08 31.63 10.59
N LYS A 630 8.00 32.30 11.02
CA LYS A 630 7.20 31.93 12.19
C LYS A 630 6.09 30.95 11.83
N GLU A 631 5.45 30.40 12.85
CA GLU A 631 4.21 29.63 12.70
C GLU A 631 3.10 30.48 12.06
N PRO A 632 2.35 29.96 11.07
CA PRO A 632 1.36 30.75 10.32
C PRO A 632 0.33 31.47 11.18
N ILE A 633 -0.13 30.83 12.26
CA ILE A 633 -1.13 31.40 13.15
C ILE A 633 -0.57 32.54 14.01
N GLU A 634 0.71 32.47 14.36
CA GLU A 634 1.41 33.53 15.10
C GLU A 634 1.52 34.78 14.23
N ALA A 635 1.97 34.62 12.98
CA ALA A 635 2.04 35.70 12.00
C ALA A 635 0.65 36.30 11.69
N PHE A 636 -0.40 35.47 11.59
CA PHE A 636 -1.77 35.94 11.39
C PHE A 636 -2.26 36.82 12.55
N ILE A 637 -2.00 36.42 13.80
CA ILE A 637 -2.39 37.18 15.00
C ILE A 637 -1.61 38.51 15.09
N GLU A 638 -0.31 38.50 14.78
CA GLU A 638 0.51 39.72 14.74
C GLU A 638 0.02 40.70 13.68
N TYR A 639 -0.28 40.22 12.47
CA TYR A 639 -0.84 41.04 11.40
C TYR A 639 -2.15 41.72 11.79
N LEU A 640 -3.07 41.01 12.44
CA LEU A 640 -4.34 41.60 12.87
C LEU A 640 -4.14 42.77 13.83
N ASN A 641 -3.20 42.64 14.77
CA ASN A 641 -2.87 43.71 15.70
C ASN A 641 -2.22 44.91 14.99
N GLU A 642 -1.27 44.66 14.09
CA GLU A 642 -0.60 45.71 13.31
C GLU A 642 -1.60 46.46 12.43
N SER A 643 -2.45 45.73 11.70
CA SER A 643 -3.50 46.28 10.85
C SER A 643 -4.46 47.18 11.65
N PHE A 644 -4.88 46.73 12.84
CA PHE A 644 -5.75 47.52 13.71
C PHE A 644 -5.07 48.77 14.28
N CYS A 645 -3.79 48.68 14.67
CA CYS A 645 -3.04 49.79 15.24
C CYS A 645 -2.66 50.84 14.19
N GLN A 646 -2.35 50.42 12.97
CA GLN A 646 -1.96 51.29 11.87
C GLN A 646 -3.16 51.89 11.11
N ALA A 647 -4.36 51.32 11.27
CA ALA A 647 -5.57 51.85 10.64
C ALA A 647 -5.91 53.26 11.14
N ILE A 648 -5.79 54.24 10.24
CA ILE A 648 -6.16 55.65 10.48
C ILE A 648 -7.68 55.83 10.42
N SER A 649 -8.35 55.12 9.50
CA SER A 649 -9.79 55.23 9.30
C SER A 649 -10.58 54.27 10.19
N MET A 650 -11.79 54.66 10.57
CA MET A 650 -12.73 53.77 11.28
C MET A 650 -13.10 52.54 10.45
N GLN A 651 -13.14 52.68 9.12
CA GLN A 651 -13.41 51.56 8.22
C GLN A 651 -12.31 50.49 8.31
N GLY A 652 -11.03 50.86 8.24
CA GLY A 652 -9.94 49.90 8.33
C GLY A 652 -9.89 49.16 9.68
N LYS A 653 -10.31 49.83 10.76
CA LYS A 653 -10.47 49.19 12.08
C LYS A 653 -11.62 48.18 12.10
N ASN A 654 -12.76 48.52 11.49
CA ASN A 654 -13.88 47.60 11.36
C ASN A 654 -13.53 46.39 10.49
N ASP A 655 -12.79 46.58 9.40
CA ASP A 655 -12.36 45.49 8.52
C ASP A 655 -11.46 44.48 9.29
N ALA A 656 -10.55 44.97 10.15
CA ALA A 656 -9.73 44.10 11.01
C ALA A 656 -10.57 43.35 12.07
N ILE A 657 -11.60 44.00 12.63
CA ILE A 657 -12.56 43.36 13.56
C ILE A 657 -13.36 42.27 12.85
N ASP A 658 -13.85 42.55 11.65
CA ASP A 658 -14.63 41.60 10.85
C ASP A 658 -13.78 40.40 10.44
N LEU A 659 -12.54 40.61 10.02
CA LEU A 659 -11.59 39.52 9.72
C LEU A 659 -11.28 38.68 10.97
N CYS A 660 -11.10 39.32 12.12
CA CYS A 660 -10.86 38.63 13.39
C CYS A 660 -12.06 37.78 13.81
N ASN A 661 -13.28 38.33 13.74
CA ASN A 661 -14.51 37.60 14.05
C ASN A 661 -14.76 36.46 13.07
N LEU A 662 -14.46 36.67 11.79
CA LEU A 662 -14.59 35.63 10.77
C LEU A 662 -13.64 34.45 11.05
N ALA A 663 -12.37 34.75 11.35
CA ALA A 663 -11.32 33.76 11.61
C ALA A 663 -11.57 32.96 12.90
N PHE A 664 -11.89 33.67 13.98
CA PHE A 664 -11.87 33.11 15.33
C PHE A 664 -13.27 32.90 15.95
N GLY A 665 -14.34 33.29 15.27
CA GLY A 665 -15.71 33.24 15.81
C GLY A 665 -16.17 31.87 16.29
N ASN A 666 -15.62 30.78 15.71
CA ASN A 666 -15.94 29.39 16.05
C ASN A 666 -14.92 28.75 17.02
N LEU A 667 -14.01 29.51 17.64
CA LEU A 667 -13.03 28.93 18.58
C LEU A 667 -13.63 28.44 19.90
N SER A 668 -14.88 28.80 20.23
CA SER A 668 -15.56 28.27 21.43
C SER A 668 -15.66 26.73 21.44
N THR A 669 -15.50 26.12 20.27
CA THR A 669 -15.57 24.68 20.01
C THR A 669 -14.36 23.92 20.56
N LEU A 670 -13.24 24.63 20.80
CA LEU A 670 -12.05 24.08 21.44
C LEU A 670 -12.34 23.48 22.82
N GLY A 671 -13.40 23.93 23.51
CA GLY A 671 -13.80 23.39 24.80
C GLY A 671 -14.07 21.89 24.78
N LYS A 672 -14.71 21.38 23.71
CA LYS A 672 -14.94 19.94 23.54
C LYS A 672 -13.63 19.16 23.48
N PHE A 673 -12.63 19.71 22.80
CA PHE A 673 -11.31 19.10 22.69
C PHE A 673 -10.54 19.14 24.02
N LEU A 674 -10.60 20.26 24.74
CA LEU A 674 -9.93 20.43 26.04
C LEU A 674 -10.54 19.57 27.15
N LEU A 675 -11.82 19.19 27.03
CA LEU A 675 -12.47 18.26 27.96
C LEU A 675 -11.91 16.83 27.87
N VAL A 676 -11.49 16.39 26.69
CA VAL A 676 -10.87 15.07 26.46
C VAL A 676 -9.34 15.15 26.57
N ALA A 677 -8.75 16.23 26.06
CA ALA A 677 -7.31 16.53 26.07
C ALA A 677 -6.42 15.33 25.65
N PRO A 678 -6.57 14.79 24.43
CA PRO A 678 -5.89 13.56 24.03
C PRO A 678 -4.38 13.70 23.88
N ASN A 679 -3.86 14.92 23.68
CA ASN A 679 -2.44 15.18 23.46
C ASN A 679 -2.01 16.49 24.16
N GLU A 680 -1.03 16.39 25.04
CA GLU A 680 -0.48 17.51 25.81
C GLU A 680 0.11 18.62 24.92
N GLN A 681 0.81 18.28 23.84
CA GLN A 681 1.42 19.26 22.95
C GLN A 681 0.37 20.13 22.26
N ILE A 682 -0.75 19.53 21.84
CA ILE A 682 -1.85 20.26 21.22
C ILE A 682 -2.51 21.19 22.25
N VAL A 683 -2.71 20.72 23.49
CA VAL A 683 -3.26 21.57 24.56
C VAL A 683 -2.33 22.75 24.84
N LEU A 684 -1.02 22.54 24.96
CA LEU A 684 -0.03 23.61 25.12
C LEU A 684 -0.06 24.60 23.95
N LYS A 685 -0.17 24.11 22.71
CA LYS A 685 -0.27 24.92 21.49
C LYS A 685 -1.53 25.78 21.47
N ILE A 686 -2.67 25.23 21.89
CA ILE A 686 -3.93 25.98 22.03
C ILE A 686 -3.74 27.14 23.01
N TYR A 687 -3.21 26.88 24.20
CA TYR A 687 -3.00 27.93 25.20
C TYR A 687 -1.95 28.96 24.76
N LYS A 688 -0.87 28.54 24.07
CA LYS A 688 0.12 29.45 23.49
C LYS A 688 -0.54 30.47 22.57
N TYR A 689 -1.26 30.00 21.55
CA TYR A 689 -1.84 30.90 20.54
C TYR A 689 -3.05 31.67 21.04
N CYS A 690 -3.85 31.10 21.95
CA CYS A 690 -4.88 31.87 22.64
C CYS A 690 -4.27 32.97 23.52
N SER A 691 -3.11 32.73 24.17
CA SER A 691 -2.44 33.78 24.95
C SER A 691 -1.97 34.94 24.07
N LEU A 692 -1.42 34.61 22.89
CA LEU A 692 -1.03 35.58 21.86
C LEU A 692 -2.23 36.35 21.31
N LEU A 693 -3.37 35.67 21.11
CA LEU A 693 -4.62 36.31 20.70
C LEU A 693 -5.13 37.30 21.76
N PHE A 694 -5.07 36.94 23.04
CA PHE A 694 -5.51 37.84 24.12
C PHE A 694 -4.63 39.09 24.23
N ILE A 695 -3.30 38.92 24.16
CA ILE A 695 -2.37 40.04 24.34
C ILE A 695 -2.34 40.98 23.14
N ASN A 696 -2.35 40.43 21.92
CA ASN A 696 -2.22 41.23 20.69
C ASN A 696 -3.59 41.68 20.15
N CYS A 697 -4.60 40.81 20.17
CA CYS A 697 -5.91 41.08 19.59
C CYS A 697 -7.00 41.35 20.63
N GLY A 698 -6.67 41.56 21.91
CA GLY A 698 -7.64 41.77 22.98
C GLY A 698 -8.71 42.85 22.68
N LYS A 699 -8.30 43.96 22.03
CA LYS A 699 -9.20 45.06 21.63
C LYS A 699 -10.13 44.71 20.46
N LEU A 700 -9.77 43.70 19.66
CA LEU A 700 -10.56 43.20 18.53
C LEU A 700 -11.61 42.19 19.00
N ILE A 701 -11.26 41.36 19.99
CA ILE A 701 -12.10 40.27 20.47
C ILE A 701 -13.04 40.66 21.63
N TYR A 702 -12.77 41.79 22.30
CA TYR A 702 -13.56 42.31 23.41
C TYR A 702 -14.42 43.50 23.01
N ASN A 703 -15.73 43.40 23.26
CA ASN A 703 -16.65 44.52 23.14
C ASN A 703 -17.42 44.69 24.46
N PRO A 704 -17.19 45.76 25.24
CA PRO A 704 -17.82 45.94 26.56
C PRO A 704 -19.33 46.14 26.48
N HIS A 705 -19.86 46.57 25.32
CA HIS A 705 -21.30 46.77 25.12
C HIS A 705 -22.03 45.49 24.69
N LYS A 706 -21.30 44.41 24.40
CA LYS A 706 -21.87 43.12 23.99
C LYS A 706 -21.43 42.02 24.95
N ALA A 707 -22.38 41.51 25.73
CA ALA A 707 -22.12 40.44 26.69
C ALA A 707 -21.60 39.14 26.04
N ASP A 708 -22.08 38.83 24.83
CA ASP A 708 -21.65 37.67 24.05
C ASP A 708 -20.63 38.09 22.98
N ASN A 709 -19.36 38.17 23.37
CA ASN A 709 -18.24 38.46 22.48
C ASN A 709 -17.22 37.32 22.49
N LEU A 710 -16.24 37.36 21.57
CA LEU A 710 -15.29 36.26 21.43
C LEU A 710 -14.43 36.08 22.68
N LEU A 711 -14.03 37.17 23.35
CA LEU A 711 -13.29 37.09 24.61
C LEU A 711 -14.10 36.35 25.68
N THR A 712 -15.37 36.69 25.88
CA THR A 712 -16.20 36.05 26.91
C THR A 712 -16.38 34.55 26.65
N LYS A 713 -16.62 34.16 25.40
CA LYS A 713 -16.67 32.74 24.98
C LYS A 713 -15.37 32.00 25.25
N LEU A 714 -14.22 32.62 24.93
CA LEU A 714 -12.92 32.00 25.15
C LEU A 714 -12.58 31.89 26.64
N ILE A 715 -12.97 32.85 27.47
CA ILE A 715 -12.81 32.77 28.92
C ILE A 715 -13.59 31.59 29.49
N ASP A 716 -14.86 31.43 29.09
CA ASP A 716 -15.71 30.33 29.56
C ASP A 716 -15.20 28.96 29.10
N VAL A 717 -14.53 28.89 27.95
CA VAL A 717 -14.00 27.66 27.38
C VAL A 717 -12.62 27.29 27.92
N LEU A 718 -11.71 28.25 28.03
CA LEU A 718 -10.32 28.03 28.43
C LEU A 718 -10.16 28.04 29.95
N PHE A 719 -10.70 29.07 30.62
CA PHE A 719 -10.36 29.33 32.03
C PHE A 719 -11.45 28.98 33.02
N LEU A 720 -12.70 29.31 32.71
CA LEU A 720 -13.82 29.20 33.64
C LEU A 720 -14.96 28.37 33.06
N PRO A 721 -14.74 27.10 32.68
CA PRO A 721 -15.85 26.21 32.35
C PRO A 721 -16.84 26.15 33.51
N MET A 722 -18.14 26.19 33.20
CA MET A 722 -19.21 26.27 34.20
C MET A 722 -19.09 25.17 35.28
N ASP A 723 -18.77 23.94 34.88
CA ASP A 723 -18.59 22.81 35.81
C ASP A 723 -17.38 22.97 36.72
N PHE A 724 -16.32 23.60 36.23
CA PHE A 724 -15.12 23.89 37.01
C PHE A 724 -15.39 25.03 38.01
N SER A 725 -16.02 26.13 37.56
CA SER A 725 -16.38 27.25 38.43
C SER A 725 -17.40 26.88 39.51
N LEU A 726 -18.24 25.86 39.28
CA LEU A 726 -19.17 25.32 40.27
C LEU A 726 -18.54 24.25 41.18
N GLY A 727 -17.25 23.91 40.99
CA GLY A 727 -16.56 22.88 41.76
C GLY A 727 -17.06 21.46 41.50
N LYS A 728 -17.81 21.23 40.41
CA LYS A 728 -18.39 19.93 40.06
C LYS A 728 -17.39 19.00 39.39
N ARG A 729 -16.43 19.55 38.64
CA ARG A 729 -15.45 18.77 37.87
C ARG A 729 -14.06 19.43 37.90
N ALA A 730 -13.04 18.61 38.13
CA ALA A 730 -11.65 19.04 38.00
C ALA A 730 -11.22 19.12 36.54
N LEU A 731 -10.29 20.03 36.23
CA LEU A 731 -9.70 20.16 34.90
C LEU A 731 -8.70 19.03 34.63
N HIS A 732 -8.49 18.70 33.36
CA HIS A 732 -7.50 17.72 32.95
C HIS A 732 -6.07 18.18 33.32
N SER A 733 -5.17 17.25 33.63
CA SER A 733 -3.78 17.56 34.04
C SER A 733 -3.02 18.35 32.97
N TYR A 734 -3.16 17.99 31.69
CA TYR A 734 -2.57 18.74 30.57
C TYR A 734 -3.08 20.19 30.47
N VAL A 735 -4.35 20.43 30.81
CA VAL A 735 -4.92 21.78 30.84
C VAL A 735 -4.32 22.57 32.00
N LEU A 736 -4.21 21.97 33.19
CA LEU A 736 -3.54 22.61 34.32
C LEU A 736 -2.07 22.92 34.03
N ASN A 737 -1.36 22.03 33.33
CA ASN A 737 0.02 22.27 32.93
C ASN A 737 0.11 23.43 31.92
N ALA A 738 -0.78 23.48 30.93
CA ALA A 738 -0.81 24.59 29.98
C ALA A 738 -1.13 25.94 30.64
N ILE A 739 -2.07 25.95 31.60
CA ILE A 739 -2.37 27.13 32.40
C ILE A 739 -1.13 27.56 33.19
N LYS A 740 -0.40 26.62 33.80
CA LYS A 740 0.84 26.94 34.52
C LYS A 740 1.84 27.73 33.66
N PHE A 741 1.98 27.40 32.38
CA PHE A 741 2.91 28.09 31.48
C PHE A 741 2.41 29.45 30.97
N TYR A 742 1.11 29.58 30.67
CA TYR A 742 0.59 30.76 29.95
C TYR A 742 -0.25 31.71 30.82
N PHE A 743 -0.56 31.36 32.07
CA PHE A 743 -1.43 32.14 32.95
C PHE A 743 -1.02 33.60 33.08
N THR A 744 0.27 33.89 33.29
CA THR A 744 0.78 35.26 33.45
C THR A 744 0.51 36.12 32.21
N THR A 745 0.73 35.58 31.01
CA THR A 745 0.43 36.26 29.74
C THR A 745 -1.05 36.57 29.60
N PHE A 746 -1.93 35.60 29.91
CA PHE A 746 -3.38 35.82 29.88
C PHE A 746 -3.83 36.85 30.92
N PHE A 747 -3.30 36.76 32.13
CA PHE A 747 -3.62 37.69 33.22
C PHE A 747 -3.20 39.12 32.87
N GLN A 748 -1.99 39.29 32.34
CA GLN A 748 -1.48 40.56 31.85
C GLN A 748 -2.36 41.15 30.72
N ALA A 749 -2.79 40.32 29.76
CA ALA A 749 -3.66 40.75 28.69
C ALA A 749 -5.02 41.28 29.20
N LEU A 750 -5.62 40.58 30.17
CA LEU A 750 -6.88 41.01 30.79
C LEU A 750 -6.71 42.32 31.59
N ILE A 751 -5.58 42.50 32.29
CA ILE A 751 -5.28 43.77 32.96
C ILE A 751 -5.19 44.91 31.94
N ASN A 752 -4.45 44.69 30.85
CA ASN A 752 -4.28 45.70 29.80
C ASN A 752 -5.62 46.13 29.18
N LEU A 753 -6.59 45.21 29.09
CA LEU A 753 -7.94 45.50 28.62
C LEU A 753 -8.79 46.23 29.68
N SER A 754 -8.61 45.94 30.97
CA SER A 754 -9.38 46.57 32.06
C SER A 754 -8.97 48.03 32.31
N LYS A 755 -7.68 48.36 32.15
CA LYS A 755 -7.11 49.67 32.54
C LYS A 755 -7.84 50.93 32.08
N PRO A 756 -8.32 51.05 30.83
CA PRO A 756 -8.86 52.32 30.34
C PRO A 756 -10.06 52.81 31.15
N ASN A 757 -10.92 51.89 31.62
CA ASN A 757 -12.21 52.22 32.24
C ASN A 757 -12.54 51.42 33.53
N LYS A 758 -11.64 50.57 34.04
CA LYS A 758 -11.91 49.60 35.13
C LYS A 758 -13.20 48.83 34.89
N ASP A 759 -13.21 48.07 33.81
CA ASP A 759 -14.39 47.33 33.37
C ASP A 759 -14.87 46.32 34.44
N PRO A 760 -16.14 46.41 34.93
CA PRO A 760 -16.64 45.54 35.99
C PRO A 760 -16.63 44.04 35.65
N TYR A 761 -16.82 43.69 34.38
CA TYR A 761 -16.80 42.30 33.94
C TYR A 761 -15.37 41.76 34.00
N LEU A 762 -14.39 42.47 33.43
CA LEU A 762 -12.99 42.04 33.44
C LEU A 762 -12.43 41.97 34.87
N GLU A 763 -12.78 42.91 35.74
CA GLU A 763 -12.40 42.88 37.16
C GLU A 763 -12.97 41.66 37.89
N ARG A 764 -14.19 41.25 37.56
CA ARG A 764 -14.81 40.03 38.09
C ARG A 764 -14.07 38.78 37.59
N ILE A 765 -13.66 38.73 36.32
CA ILE A 765 -12.89 37.61 35.76
C ILE A 765 -11.51 37.52 36.41
N LEU A 766 -10.78 38.64 36.53
CA LEU A 766 -9.47 38.66 37.21
C LEU A 766 -9.58 38.12 38.65
N LYS A 767 -10.62 38.52 39.40
CA LYS A 767 -10.91 37.98 40.72
C LYS A 767 -11.20 36.47 40.67
N ALA A 768 -12.05 36.03 39.74
CA ALA A 768 -12.43 34.63 39.60
C ALA A 768 -11.24 33.72 39.23
N LEU A 769 -10.31 34.20 38.40
CA LEU A 769 -9.10 33.45 38.05
C LEU A 769 -8.25 33.17 39.29
N ILE A 770 -8.04 34.18 40.15
CA ILE A 770 -7.28 34.00 41.39
C ILE A 770 -7.99 33.04 42.34
N ILE A 771 -9.30 33.20 42.53
CA ILE A 771 -10.07 32.36 43.47
C ILE A 771 -10.10 30.90 43.03
N ASN A 772 -10.32 30.62 41.73
CA ASN A 772 -10.47 29.26 41.24
C ASN A 772 -9.15 28.52 41.04
N TYR A 773 -8.06 29.22 40.69
CA TYR A 773 -6.76 28.59 40.39
C TYR A 773 -5.78 28.57 41.57
N LEU A 774 -5.88 29.48 42.54
CA LEU A 774 -5.04 29.44 43.74
C LEU A 774 -5.14 28.09 44.48
N PRO A 775 -6.33 27.46 44.62
CA PRO A 775 -6.44 26.13 45.22
C PRO A 775 -5.72 25.02 44.43
N GLN A 776 -5.65 25.13 43.10
CA GLN A 776 -5.24 24.03 42.21
C GLN A 776 -3.73 23.78 42.17
N PHE A 777 -2.90 24.80 42.40
CA PHE A 777 -1.44 24.70 42.25
C PHE A 777 -0.68 24.78 43.58
N PRO A 778 0.31 23.93 43.86
CA PRO A 778 1.13 24.05 45.06
C PRO A 778 1.90 25.39 45.05
N ILE A 779 2.19 25.95 46.24
CA ILE A 779 2.77 27.30 46.40
C ILE A 779 4.06 27.47 45.60
N LEU A 780 5.00 26.51 45.72
CA LEU A 780 6.31 26.56 45.05
C LEU A 780 6.25 26.58 43.52
N ASN A 781 5.13 26.12 42.92
CA ASN A 781 4.98 25.96 41.48
C ASN A 781 3.68 26.62 40.98
N SER A 782 3.23 27.66 41.68
CA SER A 782 1.97 28.35 41.37
C SER A 782 2.20 29.47 40.35
N PRO A 783 1.43 29.50 39.23
CA PRO A 783 1.50 30.60 38.28
C PRO A 783 1.07 31.95 38.88
N ILE A 784 0.28 31.93 39.95
CA ILE A 784 -0.12 33.15 40.68
C ILE A 784 1.06 33.73 41.45
N VAL A 785 1.95 32.88 41.97
CA VAL A 785 3.17 33.35 42.64
C VAL A 785 4.14 33.94 41.62
N GLN A 786 4.27 33.31 40.44
CA GLN A 786 5.06 33.88 39.34
C GLN A 786 4.54 35.24 38.87
N ALA A 787 3.21 35.45 38.90
CA ALA A 787 2.62 36.76 38.59
C ALA A 787 2.95 37.86 39.63
N LEU A 788 3.42 37.51 40.82
CA LEU A 788 3.84 38.46 41.86
C LEU A 788 5.28 38.95 41.67
N ASP A 789 6.09 38.25 40.87
CA ASP A 789 7.45 38.67 40.51
C ASP A 789 7.44 39.87 39.55
N ASP A 790 6.34 40.04 38.80
CA ASP A 790 6.12 41.16 37.90
C ASP A 790 5.55 42.37 38.67
N SER A 791 6.29 43.48 38.71
CA SER A 791 5.92 44.70 39.43
C SER A 791 4.58 45.30 38.99
N TYR A 792 4.17 45.03 37.76
CA TYR A 792 2.94 45.53 37.16
C TYR A 792 1.73 44.65 37.49
N MET A 793 1.86 43.33 37.53
CA MET A 793 0.77 42.42 37.88
C MET A 793 0.56 42.29 39.39
N ALA A 794 1.63 42.38 40.18
CA ALA A 794 1.59 42.07 41.59
C ALA A 794 0.56 42.86 42.42
N PRO A 795 0.37 44.19 42.24
CA PRO A 795 -0.63 44.94 43.01
C PRO A 795 -2.05 44.42 42.79
N ILE A 796 -2.37 44.03 41.56
CA ILE A 796 -3.69 43.53 41.17
C ILE A 796 -3.90 42.12 41.72
N VAL A 797 -2.90 41.25 41.63
CA VAL A 797 -2.96 39.91 42.22
C VAL A 797 -3.18 40.00 43.73
N LEU A 798 -2.43 40.84 44.44
CA LEU A 798 -2.57 41.04 45.89
C LEU A 798 -3.93 41.61 46.26
N GLU A 799 -4.45 42.57 45.51
CA GLU A 799 -5.81 43.10 45.67
C GLU A 799 -6.85 41.98 45.51
N LYS A 800 -6.74 41.14 44.47
CA LYS A 800 -7.71 40.07 44.21
C LYS A 800 -7.62 38.94 45.24
N ILE A 801 -6.42 38.62 45.74
CA ILE A 801 -6.23 37.73 46.88
C ILE A 801 -6.96 38.30 48.11
N CYS A 802 -6.78 39.58 48.42
CA CYS A 802 -7.45 40.22 49.56
C CYS A 802 -8.98 40.19 49.42
N LEU A 803 -9.50 40.55 48.25
CA LEU A 803 -10.95 40.55 47.98
C LEU A 803 -11.58 39.15 47.91
N GLY A 804 -10.80 38.12 47.60
CA GLY A 804 -11.26 36.73 47.48
C GLY A 804 -11.11 35.93 48.77
N PHE A 805 -10.03 36.17 49.51
CA PHE A 805 -9.60 35.31 50.62
C PHE A 805 -9.47 36.00 51.97
N PHE A 806 -9.55 37.34 52.09
CA PHE A 806 -9.41 38.00 53.40
C PHE A 806 -10.66 38.78 53.84
N LYS A 807 -11.47 39.29 52.90
CA LYS A 807 -12.69 40.03 53.23
C LYS A 807 -13.89 39.10 53.51
N PRO A 808 -14.74 39.41 54.50
CA PRO A 808 -15.97 38.65 54.79
C PRO A 808 -17.07 38.86 53.73
N PRO A 809 -18.03 37.92 53.57
CA PRO A 809 -18.18 36.67 54.31
C PRO A 809 -17.34 35.53 53.71
N MET A 810 -16.54 34.88 54.56
CA MET A 810 -15.81 33.66 54.20
C MET A 810 -16.47 32.44 54.82
N LYS A 811 -16.57 31.34 54.08
CA LYS A 811 -17.09 30.08 54.60
C LYS A 811 -15.97 29.32 55.31
N GLU A 812 -16.28 28.63 56.41
CA GLU A 812 -15.29 27.83 57.14
C GLU A 812 -14.67 26.70 56.27
N SER A 813 -15.40 26.22 55.26
CA SER A 813 -14.89 25.26 54.26
C SER A 813 -13.68 25.75 53.48
N ASP A 814 -13.46 27.07 53.41
CA ASP A 814 -12.38 27.68 52.62
C ASP A 814 -11.08 27.89 53.42
N THR A 815 -11.07 27.44 54.68
CA THR A 815 -9.91 27.46 55.60
C THR A 815 -8.57 27.03 54.96
N PRO A 816 -8.46 25.91 54.21
CA PRO A 816 -7.18 25.53 53.61
C PRO A 816 -6.70 26.50 52.52
N ASN A 817 -7.63 27.09 51.75
CA ASN A 817 -7.31 28.06 50.72
C ASN A 817 -6.91 29.42 51.32
N LEU A 818 -7.55 29.82 52.42
CA LEU A 818 -7.14 30.96 53.24
C LEU A 818 -5.71 30.80 53.75
N LEU A 819 -5.37 29.65 54.35
CA LEU A 819 -4.02 29.39 54.85
C LEU A 819 -2.96 29.46 53.73
N LYS A 820 -3.32 28.97 52.54
CA LYS A 820 -2.46 29.06 51.35
C LYS A 820 -2.27 30.51 50.88
N ALA A 821 -3.33 31.30 50.83
CA ALA A 821 -3.26 32.73 50.51
C ALA A 821 -2.44 33.52 51.55
N LEU A 822 -2.63 33.24 52.84
CA LEU A 822 -1.82 33.80 53.93
C LEU A 822 -0.34 33.46 53.77
N LYS A 823 -0.03 32.20 53.42
CA LYS A 823 1.33 31.75 53.20
C LYS A 823 1.99 32.44 52.00
N ILE A 824 1.26 32.63 50.90
CA ILE A 824 1.77 33.39 49.72
C ILE A 824 2.10 34.83 50.12
N VAL A 825 1.22 35.53 50.83
CA VAL A 825 1.47 36.92 51.28
C VAL A 825 2.65 36.99 52.25
N SER A 826 2.75 36.02 53.16
CA SER A 826 3.88 35.84 54.09
C SER A 826 5.20 35.65 53.33
N ASP A 827 5.23 34.77 52.33
CA ASP A 827 6.43 34.49 51.56
C ASP A 827 6.88 35.72 50.76
N VAL A 828 5.94 36.45 50.13
CA VAL A 828 6.23 37.71 49.41
C VAL A 828 6.75 38.78 50.36
N ALA A 829 6.18 38.92 51.56
CA ALA A 829 6.63 39.89 52.55
C ALA A 829 8.06 39.60 53.05
N ASN A 830 8.47 38.32 53.09
CA ASN A 830 9.81 37.91 53.50
C ASN A 830 10.83 37.97 52.35
N SER A 831 10.42 37.68 51.11
CA SER A 831 11.32 37.59 49.96
C SER A 831 11.52 38.92 49.22
N THR A 832 10.60 39.87 49.35
CA THR A 832 10.66 41.10 48.56
C THR A 832 11.75 42.07 49.06
N THR A 833 12.53 42.57 48.11
CA THR A 833 13.50 43.66 48.31
C THR A 833 13.02 45.00 47.75
N SER A 834 11.87 45.01 47.05
CA SER A 834 11.30 46.19 46.41
C SER A 834 10.40 46.95 47.39
N LEU A 835 10.75 48.21 47.67
CA LEU A 835 9.93 49.09 48.51
C LEU A 835 8.54 49.33 47.92
N GLU A 836 8.44 49.44 46.59
CA GLU A 836 7.17 49.69 45.90
C GLU A 836 6.22 48.49 46.02
N LEU A 837 6.73 47.28 45.82
CA LEU A 837 5.94 46.06 46.01
C LEU A 837 5.53 45.89 47.47
N PHE A 838 6.42 46.22 48.42
CA PHE A 838 6.12 46.16 49.85
C PHE A 838 5.06 47.18 50.27
N LYS A 839 5.11 48.42 49.75
CA LYS A 839 4.05 49.44 49.90
C LYS A 839 2.72 48.93 49.36
N ASN A 840 2.73 48.36 48.16
CA ASN A 840 1.53 47.81 47.53
C ASN A 840 0.94 46.63 48.33
N LEU A 841 1.79 45.75 48.88
CA LEU A 841 1.37 44.67 49.76
C LEU A 841 0.63 45.20 50.99
N ILE A 842 1.18 46.23 51.65
CA ILE A 842 0.54 46.85 52.81
C ILE A 842 -0.81 47.46 52.44
N ASN A 843 -0.83 48.33 51.42
CA ASN A 843 -2.03 49.06 51.02
C ASN A 843 -3.17 48.15 50.55
N THR A 844 -2.85 47.00 49.94
CA THR A 844 -3.86 46.11 49.35
C THR A 844 -4.30 44.98 50.29
N THR A 845 -3.39 44.40 51.09
CA THR A 845 -3.68 43.16 51.84
C THR A 845 -3.92 43.38 53.33
N LEU A 846 -3.27 44.37 53.95
CA LEU A 846 -3.19 44.47 55.41
C LEU A 846 -4.55 44.74 56.06
N PHE A 847 -5.38 45.59 55.43
CA PHE A 847 -6.76 45.81 55.88
C PHE A 847 -7.57 44.51 55.91
N GLY A 848 -7.43 43.67 54.88
CA GLY A 848 -8.06 42.35 54.84
C GLY A 848 -7.53 41.42 55.92
N LEU A 849 -6.21 41.39 56.16
CA LEU A 849 -5.60 40.61 57.24
C LEU A 849 -6.14 41.01 58.61
N PHE A 850 -6.35 42.30 58.86
CA PHE A 850 -7.01 42.80 60.07
C PHE A 850 -8.44 42.27 60.21
N GLU A 851 -9.22 42.23 59.11
CA GLU A 851 -10.55 41.64 59.11
C GLU A 851 -10.51 40.11 59.39
N VAL A 852 -9.53 39.37 58.87
CA VAL A 852 -9.35 37.94 59.18
C VAL A 852 -9.10 37.72 60.68
N VAL A 853 -8.29 38.57 61.32
CA VAL A 853 -8.05 38.49 62.77
C VAL A 853 -9.31 38.77 63.58
N ILE A 854 -10.14 39.72 63.13
CA ILE A 854 -11.36 40.13 63.83
C ILE A 854 -12.48 39.09 63.68
N PHE A 855 -12.63 38.48 62.50
CA PHE A 855 -13.83 37.70 62.14
C PHE A 855 -13.61 36.20 61.92
N HIS A 856 -12.38 35.70 61.74
CA HIS A 856 -12.13 34.29 61.39
C HIS A 856 -11.46 33.48 62.51
N SER A 857 -11.75 32.17 62.54
CA SER A 857 -11.10 31.19 63.41
C SER A 857 -9.57 31.08 63.23
N GLN A 858 -9.03 31.39 62.04
CA GLN A 858 -7.60 31.29 61.71
C GLN A 858 -6.80 32.57 62.06
N ARG A 859 -7.26 33.33 63.06
CA ARG A 859 -6.63 34.57 63.52
C ARG A 859 -5.15 34.42 63.91
N SER A 860 -4.73 33.27 64.45
CA SER A 860 -3.33 33.04 64.84
C SER A 860 -2.39 33.06 63.64
N SER A 861 -2.78 32.43 62.53
CA SER A 861 -2.04 32.42 61.27
C SER A 861 -1.94 33.82 60.67
N ALA A 862 -3.04 34.58 60.64
CA ALA A 862 -3.05 35.96 60.18
C ALA A 862 -2.17 36.89 61.03
N ILE A 863 -2.21 36.75 62.37
CA ILE A 863 -1.29 37.46 63.29
C ILE A 863 0.17 37.11 62.97
N GLY A 864 0.47 35.86 62.64
CA GLY A 864 1.80 35.42 62.21
C GLY A 864 2.29 36.15 60.95
N VAL A 865 1.43 36.30 59.95
CA VAL A 865 1.74 37.06 58.72
C VAL A 865 1.95 38.54 59.03
N ILE A 866 1.09 39.15 59.84
CA ILE A 866 1.23 40.56 60.24
C ILE A 866 2.57 40.78 60.95
N LYS A 867 2.95 39.88 61.87
CA LYS A 867 4.24 39.94 62.57
C LYS A 867 5.43 39.92 61.59
N GLN A 868 5.36 39.10 60.54
CA GLN A 868 6.40 39.04 59.53
C GLN A 868 6.48 40.32 58.70
N ILE A 869 5.33 40.87 58.28
CA ILE A 869 5.27 42.17 57.59
C ILE A 869 5.90 43.26 58.47
N THR A 870 5.53 43.34 59.76
CA THR A 870 6.07 44.37 60.67
C THR A 870 7.55 44.19 61.00
N ASN A 871 8.07 42.96 60.92
CA ASN A 871 9.48 42.64 61.16
C ASN A 871 10.37 42.85 59.93
N SER A 872 9.78 43.10 58.76
CA SER A 872 10.55 43.35 57.53
C SER A 872 11.42 44.61 57.67
N PRO A 873 12.67 44.60 57.15
CA PRO A 873 13.53 45.79 57.16
C PRO A 873 12.91 46.98 56.40
N LEU A 874 12.02 46.71 55.45
CA LEU A 874 11.32 47.73 54.65
C LEU A 874 10.18 48.41 55.43
N PHE A 875 9.73 47.85 56.55
CA PHE A 875 8.58 48.37 57.31
C PHE A 875 8.76 49.81 57.81
N ARG A 876 9.99 50.20 58.15
CA ARG A 876 10.27 51.56 58.64
C ARG A 876 9.91 52.65 57.62
N GLN A 877 9.89 52.32 56.33
CA GLN A 877 9.64 53.27 55.23
C GLN A 877 8.16 53.36 54.82
N VAL A 878 7.28 52.60 55.48
CA VAL A 878 5.85 52.44 55.17
C VAL A 878 4.95 52.62 56.39
N GLY A 879 5.52 53.13 57.49
CA GLY A 879 4.79 53.47 58.72
C GLY A 879 3.59 54.41 58.50
N PRO A 880 3.68 55.48 57.67
CA PRO A 880 2.52 56.35 57.40
C PRO A 880 1.32 55.60 56.80
N GLU A 881 1.56 54.78 55.78
CA GLU A 881 0.54 53.96 55.12
C GLU A 881 -0.08 52.97 56.12
N PHE A 882 0.75 52.33 56.95
CA PHE A 882 0.29 51.45 58.03
C PHE A 882 -0.63 52.18 59.02
N ARG A 883 -0.25 53.37 59.49
CA ARG A 883 -1.06 54.17 60.44
C ARG A 883 -2.41 54.52 59.85
N GLN A 884 -2.45 54.95 58.59
CA GLN A 884 -3.70 55.26 57.90
C GLN A 884 -4.65 54.04 57.87
N LEU A 885 -4.14 52.86 57.53
CA LEU A 885 -4.94 51.62 57.50
C LEU A 885 -5.47 51.24 58.88
N VAL A 886 -4.68 51.44 59.94
CA VAL A 886 -5.14 51.22 61.33
C VAL A 886 -6.26 52.19 61.67
N SER A 887 -6.16 53.48 61.29
CA SER A 887 -7.22 54.47 61.49
C SER A 887 -8.50 54.10 60.71
N GLU A 888 -8.39 53.57 59.50
CA GLU A 888 -9.53 53.09 58.70
C GLU A 888 -10.22 51.86 59.32
N VAL A 889 -9.47 50.86 59.77
CA VAL A 889 -10.01 49.69 60.48
C VAL A 889 -10.64 50.10 61.81
N THR A 890 -10.02 51.04 62.52
CA THR A 890 -10.57 51.64 63.74
C THR A 890 -11.91 52.31 63.46
N ALA A 891 -11.99 53.12 62.40
CA ALA A 891 -13.22 53.79 61.99
C ALA A 891 -14.35 52.80 61.71
N LYS A 892 -14.03 51.69 61.02
CA LYS A 892 -15.01 50.70 60.56
C LYS A 892 -15.44 49.71 61.64
N HIS A 893 -14.54 49.20 62.48
CA HIS A 893 -14.81 47.98 63.26
C HIS A 893 -14.91 48.16 64.78
N ILE A 894 -14.40 49.27 65.35
CA ILE A 894 -14.44 49.50 66.81
C ILE A 894 -15.86 49.46 67.39
N GLY A 895 -16.84 49.93 66.61
CA GLY A 895 -18.26 49.97 66.97
C GLY A 895 -19.08 48.71 66.65
N PHE A 896 -18.56 47.78 65.84
CA PHE A 896 -19.29 46.57 65.45
C PHE A 896 -18.77 45.30 66.13
N ASN A 897 -17.46 45.19 66.35
CA ASN A 897 -16.84 44.05 67.03
C ASN A 897 -15.74 44.51 67.99
N THR A 898 -16.17 45.16 69.07
CA THR A 898 -15.29 45.84 70.02
C THR A 898 -14.21 44.93 70.61
N ILE A 899 -14.56 43.73 71.06
CA ILE A 899 -13.61 42.84 71.76
C ILE A 899 -12.51 42.35 70.81
N ASN A 900 -12.87 41.84 69.63
CA ASN A 900 -11.89 41.31 68.69
C ASN A 900 -11.04 42.42 68.04
N TYR A 901 -11.62 43.61 67.84
CA TYR A 901 -10.86 44.79 67.43
C TYR A 901 -9.78 45.16 68.45
N PHE A 902 -10.12 45.27 69.74
CA PHE A 902 -9.11 45.59 70.75
C PHE A 902 -8.08 44.45 70.92
N GLN A 903 -8.46 43.18 70.73
CA GLN A 903 -7.49 42.09 70.66
C GLN A 903 -6.47 42.27 69.52
N LEU A 904 -6.92 42.66 68.32
CA LEU A 904 -6.03 43.01 67.21
C LEU A 904 -5.10 44.17 67.62
N MET A 905 -5.63 45.26 68.18
CA MET A 905 -4.83 46.42 68.60
C MET A 905 -3.79 46.08 69.66
N MET A 906 -4.12 45.22 70.63
CA MET A 906 -3.17 44.70 71.62
C MET A 906 -2.05 43.89 70.98
N CYS A 907 -2.36 43.09 69.96
CA CYS A 907 -1.35 42.36 69.18
C CYS A 907 -0.45 43.31 68.39
N LEU A 908 -1.02 44.30 67.71
CA LEU A 908 -0.23 45.29 66.97
C LEU A 908 0.65 46.13 67.91
N GLY A 909 0.14 46.48 69.10
CA GLY A 909 0.90 47.20 70.11
C GLY A 909 2.16 46.45 70.59
N ARG A 910 2.14 45.12 70.56
CA ARG A 910 3.32 44.29 70.85
C ARG A 910 4.33 44.24 69.70
N PHE A 911 3.88 44.36 68.45
CA PHE A 911 4.75 44.26 67.27
C PHE A 911 5.37 45.61 66.92
N VAL A 912 4.56 46.68 66.93
CA VAL A 912 4.93 48.03 66.49
C VAL A 912 4.39 49.10 67.46
N PRO A 913 4.88 49.13 68.72
CA PRO A 913 4.35 50.01 69.77
C PRO A 913 4.41 51.50 69.41
N SER A 914 5.46 51.93 68.69
CA SER A 914 5.62 53.33 68.26
C SER A 914 4.51 53.78 67.29
N GLU A 915 4.16 52.92 66.33
CA GLU A 915 3.12 53.23 65.32
C GLU A 915 1.73 53.23 65.95
N ILE A 916 1.44 52.28 66.85
CA ILE A 916 0.15 52.25 67.55
C ILE A 916 -0.02 53.44 68.50
N ARG A 917 1.06 53.85 69.19
CA ARG A 917 1.03 55.05 70.04
C ARG A 917 0.70 56.32 69.24
N ALA A 918 1.17 56.41 68.00
CA ALA A 918 0.86 57.52 67.11
C ALA A 918 -0.61 57.55 66.66
N VAL A 919 -1.31 56.40 66.61
CA VAL A 919 -2.73 56.29 66.20
C VAL A 919 -3.70 56.29 67.39
N LEU A 920 -3.23 56.20 68.64
CA LEU A 920 -4.08 56.23 69.85
C LEU A 920 -5.03 57.44 69.90
N GLY A 921 -4.59 58.60 69.40
CA GLY A 921 -5.43 59.79 69.30
C GLY A 921 -6.66 59.56 68.42
N ASP A 922 -6.49 58.90 67.27
CA ASP A 922 -7.56 58.57 66.35
C ASP A 922 -8.53 57.55 66.98
N VAL A 923 -8.00 56.54 67.67
CA VAL A 923 -8.80 55.52 68.39
C VAL A 923 -9.69 56.17 69.45
N LYS A 924 -9.14 57.09 70.26
CA LYS A 924 -9.91 57.84 71.27
C LYS A 924 -11.01 58.68 70.61
N SER A 925 -10.68 59.38 69.53
CA SER A 925 -11.64 60.23 68.81
C SER A 925 -12.80 59.40 68.23
N GLN A 926 -12.49 58.22 67.69
CA GLN A 926 -13.49 57.34 67.09
C GLN A 926 -14.31 56.61 68.14
N MET A 927 -13.73 56.24 69.27
CA MET A 927 -14.46 55.67 70.41
C MET A 927 -15.55 56.64 70.89
N VAL A 928 -15.23 57.93 71.05
CA VAL A 928 -16.22 58.96 71.43
C VAL A 928 -17.34 59.07 70.39
N LYS A 929 -17.02 58.97 69.09
CA LYS A 929 -18.04 58.93 68.03
C LYS A 929 -18.92 57.69 68.14
N VAL A 930 -18.35 56.52 68.44
CA VAL A 930 -19.12 55.28 68.63
C VAL A 930 -20.00 55.32 69.88
N GLU A 931 -19.52 55.85 71.00
CA GLU A 931 -20.33 56.07 72.21
C GLU A 931 -21.54 56.96 71.92
N ARG A 932 -21.33 58.06 71.15
CA ARG A 932 -22.42 58.92 70.67
C ARG A 932 -23.40 58.17 69.76
N LEU A 933 -22.92 57.39 68.79
CA LEU A 933 -23.75 56.62 67.86
C LEU A 933 -24.53 55.49 68.55
N ARG A 934 -23.98 54.89 69.61
CA ARG A 934 -24.67 53.87 70.43
C ARG A 934 -25.71 54.48 71.38
N GLY A 935 -25.71 55.80 71.58
CA GLY A 935 -26.63 56.50 72.50
C GLY A 935 -26.30 56.28 73.98
N VAL A 936 -25.21 55.57 74.28
CA VAL A 936 -24.74 55.26 75.63
C VAL A 936 -23.55 56.16 75.87
N GLY A 937 -23.75 57.34 76.46
CA GLY A 937 -22.70 58.35 76.60
C GLY A 937 -21.39 57.84 77.26
N TYR A 938 -21.47 56.74 78.02
CA TYR A 938 -20.34 56.02 78.59
C TYR A 938 -20.45 54.52 78.30
N ASP A 939 -19.57 53.97 77.44
CA ASP A 939 -19.53 52.54 77.15
C ASP A 939 -18.41 51.87 77.96
N GLN A 940 -18.79 51.19 79.03
CA GLN A 940 -17.84 50.56 79.96
C GLN A 940 -16.93 49.54 79.26
N THR A 941 -17.40 48.85 78.22
CA THR A 941 -16.61 47.84 77.52
C THR A 941 -15.52 48.48 76.66
N LEU A 942 -15.87 49.54 75.93
CA LEU A 942 -14.91 50.32 75.13
C LEU A 942 -13.82 50.93 76.02
N ARG A 943 -14.22 51.54 77.14
CA ARG A 943 -13.30 52.22 78.07
C ARG A 943 -12.34 51.25 78.77
N VAL A 944 -12.84 50.09 79.22
CA VAL A 944 -12.00 49.06 79.87
C VAL A 944 -10.98 48.46 78.89
N GLN A 945 -11.36 48.24 77.63
CA GLN A 945 -10.44 47.71 76.63
C GLN A 945 -9.42 48.75 76.16
N LEU A 946 -9.80 50.03 76.09
CA LEU A 946 -8.87 51.13 75.81
C LEU A 946 -7.82 51.27 76.93
N ASP A 947 -8.23 51.24 78.20
CA ASP A 947 -7.31 51.31 79.35
C ASP A 947 -6.30 50.14 79.33
N LYS A 948 -6.74 48.93 78.95
CA LYS A 948 -5.85 47.78 78.73
C LYS A 948 -4.85 48.00 77.60
N LEU A 949 -5.28 48.63 76.50
CA LEU A 949 -4.40 48.96 75.37
C LEU A 949 -3.35 50.00 75.76
N GLU A 950 -3.75 51.07 76.46
CA GLU A 950 -2.83 52.10 76.95
C GLU A 950 -1.79 51.53 77.91
N LYS A 951 -2.21 50.68 78.86
CA LYS A 951 -1.29 49.98 79.78
C LYS A 951 -0.31 49.05 79.07
N SER A 952 -0.70 48.47 77.93
CA SER A 952 0.18 47.58 77.15
C SER A 952 1.20 48.32 76.27
N LEU A 953 1.03 49.62 76.09
CA LEU A 953 1.87 50.50 75.28
C LEU A 953 2.79 51.38 76.14
N GLN A 954 2.66 51.33 77.46
CA GLN A 954 3.64 51.85 78.43
C GLN A 954 4.81 50.88 78.53
#